data_AF-A0A7J4VMY4-F1
#
_entry.id   AF-A0A7J4VMY4-F1
#
_cell.length_a   1.000
_cell.length_b   1.000
_cell.length_c   1.000
_cell.angle_alpha   90.00
_cell.angle_beta   90.00
_cell.angle_gamma   90.00
#
_symmetry.space_group_name_H-M   'P 1'
#
loop_
_entity.id
_entity.type
_entity.pdbx_description
1 polymer ?
#
loop_
_entity_poly.entity_id
_entity_poly.type
_entity_poly.pdbx_seq_one_letter_code
_entity_poly.pdbx_strand_id
1 'polypeptide(L)'
;MPQHTTIPLNRAWNTWSDRPAEMVFLPLGVRLTPVLYSSRSRKTSTIEPRHDTVRLGRHELDGSEVSLETDHTGTALSFHWRKPDPFVVTGGWKALTSGEWGLRFWVTLAISADGAEVTYDEAAGAALIKIGQRFVAVVSAESPVQVTGHDSIADLRQDFEANGYFYLGSRSSAAPVIGLRFNLEMMRDGSYSAAVADRADLAIEKARNALAQKAAPAPAETDTFLAAVRDIVGWNTIWDETNNRPYTAVTRIWNLGKFAVWYNDQTYAALLSGLFDMDIARENLAAAFAGVTPQGNVACIVTSNDAWVDRTQPPLGSLVIWDLYQRSGERSIIEASYDVVARAHRWWWDNRDPEGRGMISCGTSDVGESLYKGTAFGARNETGMDNSATHDEAAYDPKTRSLSTFDLGLNCVVALDAEMLAKLAAVLGRTSDAEDFEAIAAGLRQRIREELWDDERKIFANRQRSGAFVKSLSPTSFYPLLCGAASDEQARHLIDHLQDESLFAGEFGLPNATRNDPAYAENVYWRGRIWPNVNYLVWLGLKRYGLEPQARTLMEQSRKLFLKSWEGTRIAAENYNSVTGEAMDQGDTDPFYIWAGLLPLMAMSDVVDVDPWTGWAISNQQQNTMLGPIVSPAGPLSVRISEGRLFLSVNGKLILETSLRLRMSCLSFGPSHIRMAIAALDVGGDIAFPSVVSSDVIAAYIDGVTVPTKQENGGLIVAITGSSEPRTFELFLRPASA
;
A
#
# COMPACT_ATOMS: atom_id res chain seq x y z
N MET A 1 7.55 -19.46 -26.62
CA MET A 1 6.19 -18.88 -26.57
C MET A 1 6.16 -17.87 -25.43
N PRO A 2 5.23 -16.90 -25.40
CA PRO A 2 5.08 -16.03 -24.23
C PRO A 2 4.92 -16.86 -22.96
N GLN A 3 5.62 -16.49 -21.88
CA GLN A 3 5.70 -17.26 -20.63
C GLN A 3 4.63 -16.82 -19.63
N HIS A 4 4.41 -15.51 -19.50
CA HIS A 4 3.53 -14.91 -18.50
C HIS A 4 2.46 -14.05 -19.19
N THR A 5 1.39 -14.68 -19.67
CA THR A 5 0.34 -14.02 -20.47
C THR A 5 -0.83 -13.48 -19.65
N THR A 6 -0.79 -13.62 -18.33
CA THR A 6 -1.87 -13.19 -17.42
C THR A 6 -1.75 -11.75 -16.96
N ILE A 7 -0.60 -11.10 -17.21
CA ILE A 7 -0.39 -9.70 -16.88
C ILE A 7 -1.00 -8.79 -17.95
N PRO A 8 -1.78 -7.77 -17.55
CA PRO A 8 -2.26 -6.74 -18.47
C PRO A 8 -1.12 -6.14 -19.30
N LEU A 9 -1.37 -5.96 -20.60
CA LEU A 9 -0.34 -5.54 -21.54
C LEU A 9 0.32 -4.21 -21.13
N ASN A 10 -0.44 -3.27 -20.58
CA ASN A 10 0.11 -2.02 -20.06
C ASN A 10 1.17 -2.25 -18.96
N ARG A 11 1.10 -3.30 -18.15
CA ARG A 11 2.11 -3.62 -17.12
C ARG A 11 3.22 -4.56 -17.61
N ALA A 12 3.27 -4.89 -18.90
CA ALA A 12 4.21 -5.88 -19.43
C ALA A 12 5.67 -5.51 -19.19
N TRP A 13 6.06 -4.25 -19.44
CA TRP A 13 7.32 -3.67 -18.98
C TRP A 13 7.14 -3.07 -17.59
N ASN A 14 7.82 -3.61 -16.57
CA ASN A 14 7.86 -3.03 -15.23
C ASN A 14 9.09 -3.51 -14.43
N THR A 15 9.29 -2.99 -13.23
CA THR A 15 10.37 -3.40 -12.30
C THR A 15 10.01 -4.66 -11.52
N TRP A 16 9.67 -5.74 -12.22
CA TRP A 16 9.12 -7.00 -11.68
C TRP A 16 10.06 -7.82 -10.77
N SER A 17 11.29 -7.37 -10.57
CA SER A 17 12.39 -8.09 -9.91
C SER A 17 12.60 -7.65 -8.45
N ASP A 18 13.41 -8.36 -7.67
CA ASP A 18 13.93 -7.86 -6.38
C ASP A 18 14.97 -6.73 -6.59
N ARG A 19 15.55 -6.65 -7.78
CA ARG A 19 16.43 -5.55 -8.23
C ARG A 19 15.58 -4.38 -8.76
N PRO A 20 15.43 -3.26 -8.02
CA PRO A 20 14.61 -2.11 -8.42
C PRO A 20 15.02 -1.46 -9.75
N ALA A 21 16.29 -1.56 -10.15
CA ALA A 21 16.76 -1.02 -11.41
C ALA A 21 16.56 -1.96 -12.61
N GLU A 22 16.10 -3.19 -12.39
CA GLU A 22 15.88 -4.16 -13.47
C GLU A 22 14.51 -3.97 -14.10
N MET A 23 14.50 -3.64 -15.40
CA MET A 23 13.29 -3.50 -16.18
C MET A 23 13.00 -4.79 -16.95
N VAL A 24 11.81 -5.36 -16.78
CA VAL A 24 11.47 -6.70 -17.27
C VAL A 24 10.26 -6.63 -18.20
N PHE A 25 10.37 -7.18 -19.42
CA PHE A 25 9.22 -7.49 -20.26
C PHE A 25 8.73 -8.88 -19.93
N LEU A 26 7.86 -8.94 -18.93
CA LEU A 26 7.48 -10.18 -18.27
C LEU A 26 6.86 -11.22 -19.23
N PRO A 27 6.02 -10.86 -20.23
CA PRO A 27 5.47 -11.86 -21.15
C PRO A 27 6.50 -12.67 -21.94
N LEU A 28 7.72 -12.15 -22.14
CA LEU A 28 8.80 -12.86 -22.82
C LEU A 28 9.97 -13.18 -21.88
N GLY A 29 9.90 -12.85 -20.59
CA GLY A 29 11.00 -13.05 -19.64
C GLY A 29 12.27 -12.27 -19.99
N VAL A 30 12.15 -11.16 -20.73
CA VAL A 30 13.30 -10.34 -21.16
C VAL A 30 13.66 -9.35 -20.06
N ARG A 31 14.93 -9.27 -19.68
CA ARG A 31 15.42 -8.46 -18.57
C ARG A 31 16.52 -7.50 -19.04
N LEU A 32 16.41 -6.25 -18.60
CA LEU A 32 17.38 -5.19 -18.79
C LEU A 32 17.93 -4.81 -17.41
N THR A 33 19.11 -5.31 -17.08
CA THR A 33 19.72 -5.18 -15.75
C THR A 33 20.92 -4.24 -15.81
N PRO A 34 20.85 -3.04 -15.20
CA PRO A 34 22.03 -2.22 -14.98
C PRO A 34 22.99 -2.90 -14.00
N VAL A 35 24.28 -2.95 -14.35
CA VAL A 35 25.37 -3.40 -13.46
C VAL A 35 26.42 -2.30 -13.40
N LEU A 36 26.73 -1.85 -12.18
CA LEU A 36 27.73 -0.83 -11.92
C LEU A 36 29.05 -1.49 -11.54
N TYR A 37 30.17 -1.00 -12.05
CA TYR A 37 31.51 -1.45 -11.65
C TYR A 37 32.40 -0.25 -11.29
N SER A 38 33.03 -0.33 -10.12
CA SER A 38 34.03 0.62 -9.66
C SER A 38 35.42 -0.02 -9.66
N SER A 39 36.37 0.59 -10.35
CA SER A 39 37.77 0.13 -10.30
C SER A 39 38.45 0.45 -8.97
N ARG A 40 37.98 1.48 -8.26
CA ARG A 40 38.48 1.84 -6.93
C ARG A 40 38.23 0.74 -5.91
N SER A 41 37.03 0.16 -5.90
CA SER A 41 36.66 -0.94 -5.01
C SER A 41 36.92 -2.33 -5.59
N ARG A 42 37.03 -2.42 -6.92
CA ARG A 42 36.99 -3.68 -7.69
C ARG A 42 35.73 -4.50 -7.42
N LYS A 43 34.61 -3.81 -7.19
CA LYS A 43 33.32 -4.42 -6.88
C LYS A 43 32.24 -3.99 -7.84
N THR A 44 31.30 -4.90 -8.03
CA THR A 44 30.09 -4.68 -8.81
C THR A 44 28.87 -4.48 -7.93
N SER A 45 27.91 -3.70 -8.42
CA SER A 45 26.59 -3.51 -7.82
C SER A 45 25.51 -3.81 -8.85
N THR A 46 24.48 -4.52 -8.40
CA THR A 46 23.23 -4.81 -9.14
C THR A 46 22.08 -3.95 -8.63
N ILE A 47 22.37 -2.97 -7.78
CA ILE A 47 21.41 -2.00 -7.21
C ILE A 47 20.35 -2.75 -6.39
N GLU A 48 20.79 -3.66 -5.53
CA GLU A 48 19.97 -4.46 -4.63
C GLU A 48 19.80 -3.72 -3.29
N PRO A 49 18.60 -3.29 -2.87
CA PRO A 49 18.39 -2.45 -1.68
C PRO A 49 18.95 -3.02 -0.38
N ARG A 50 19.10 -4.35 -0.30
CA ARG A 50 19.70 -5.02 0.85
C ARG A 50 21.21 -4.76 1.00
N HIS A 51 21.90 -4.46 -0.10
CA HIS A 51 23.35 -4.40 -0.17
C HIS A 51 23.87 -3.05 -0.69
N ASP A 52 23.03 -2.35 -1.45
CA ASP A 52 23.37 -1.12 -2.15
C ASP A 52 22.59 0.06 -1.59
N THR A 53 23.17 1.26 -1.70
CA THR A 53 22.46 2.49 -1.38
C THR A 53 21.50 2.79 -2.52
N VAL A 54 20.20 2.76 -2.24
CA VAL A 54 19.14 3.03 -3.23
C VAL A 54 18.15 4.03 -2.65
N ARG A 55 17.88 5.09 -3.42
CA ARG A 55 16.83 6.07 -3.15
C ARG A 55 15.74 5.93 -4.21
N LEU A 56 14.61 5.37 -3.80
CA LEU A 56 13.48 5.09 -4.68
C LEU A 56 12.71 6.38 -4.99
N GLY A 57 12.63 6.74 -6.27
CA GLY A 57 11.95 7.94 -6.76
C GLY A 57 10.50 7.64 -7.15
N ARG A 58 10.00 8.34 -8.17
CA ARG A 58 8.66 8.12 -8.72
C ARG A 58 8.54 6.73 -9.33
N HIS A 59 7.41 6.06 -9.11
CA HIS A 59 7.04 4.80 -9.77
C HIS A 59 5.54 4.77 -10.03
N GLU A 60 5.18 4.85 -11.32
CA GLU A 60 3.81 4.59 -11.76
C GLU A 60 3.53 3.09 -11.72
N LEU A 61 2.35 2.70 -11.23
CA LEU A 61 2.00 1.27 -11.02
C LEU A 61 2.18 0.39 -12.26
N ASP A 62 2.01 0.97 -13.44
CA ASP A 62 2.16 0.28 -14.72
C ASP A 62 3.57 0.36 -15.32
N GLY A 63 4.53 0.97 -14.64
CA GLY A 63 5.89 1.19 -15.13
C GLY A 63 6.00 2.28 -16.21
N SER A 64 4.95 3.10 -16.42
CA SER A 64 4.97 4.18 -17.41
C SER A 64 6.03 5.24 -17.14
N GLU A 65 6.30 5.52 -15.87
CA GLU A 65 7.40 6.37 -15.42
C GLU A 65 8.00 5.80 -14.13
N VAL A 66 9.31 5.57 -14.15
CA VAL A 66 10.07 5.01 -13.02
C VAL A 66 11.37 5.78 -12.88
N SER A 67 11.78 6.10 -11.66
CA SER A 67 13.06 6.77 -11.39
C SER A 67 13.65 6.35 -10.06
N LEU A 68 14.97 6.18 -10.00
CA LEU A 68 15.68 5.92 -8.76
C LEU A 68 17.06 6.56 -8.80
N GLU A 69 17.68 6.69 -7.63
CA GLU A 69 19.08 7.04 -7.49
C GLU A 69 19.82 5.96 -6.71
N THR A 70 21.10 5.81 -7.00
CA THR A 70 21.98 4.89 -6.28
C THR A 70 23.38 5.47 -6.17
N ASP A 71 24.09 5.09 -5.12
CA ASP A 71 25.53 5.35 -4.98
C ASP A 71 26.28 4.02 -4.96
N HIS A 72 27.32 3.95 -5.78
CA HIS A 72 28.32 2.89 -5.70
C HIS A 72 29.69 3.51 -5.53
N THR A 73 30.26 3.39 -4.33
CA THR A 73 31.64 3.83 -4.00
C THR A 73 31.90 5.33 -4.17
N GLY A 74 30.89 6.15 -3.88
CA GLY A 74 30.93 7.61 -4.00
C GLY A 74 30.62 8.13 -5.42
N THR A 75 30.29 7.23 -6.35
CA THR A 75 29.74 7.61 -7.66
C THR A 75 28.23 7.43 -7.62
N ALA A 76 27.52 8.56 -7.64
CA ALA A 76 26.07 8.59 -7.59
C ALA A 76 25.48 8.72 -9.00
N LEU A 77 24.48 7.89 -9.31
CA LEU A 77 23.75 7.89 -10.58
C LEU A 77 22.26 8.02 -10.32
N SER A 78 21.57 8.77 -11.18
CA SER A 78 20.12 8.63 -11.34
C SER A 78 19.81 7.75 -12.53
N PHE A 79 18.78 6.92 -12.40
CA PHE A 79 18.19 6.16 -13.48
C PHE A 79 16.75 6.60 -13.68
N HIS A 80 16.30 6.56 -14.94
CA HIS A 80 14.92 6.84 -15.31
C HIS A 80 14.47 5.89 -16.42
N TRP A 81 13.19 5.55 -16.41
CA TRP A 81 12.52 4.78 -17.45
C TRP A 81 11.19 5.40 -17.79
N ARG A 82 10.84 5.32 -19.08
CA ARG A 82 9.54 5.68 -19.61
C ARG A 82 9.07 4.65 -20.61
N LYS A 83 7.78 4.37 -20.60
CA LYS A 83 7.15 3.40 -21.50
C LYS A 83 6.14 4.14 -22.38
N PRO A 84 6.54 4.59 -23.59
CA PRO A 84 5.67 5.36 -24.48
C PRO A 84 4.52 4.54 -25.06
N ASP A 85 4.70 3.22 -25.18
CA ASP A 85 3.64 2.25 -25.47
C ASP A 85 3.96 0.91 -24.78
N PRO A 86 2.99 0.00 -24.64
CA PRO A 86 3.18 -1.24 -23.86
C PRO A 86 4.31 -2.18 -24.33
N PHE A 87 4.81 -2.03 -25.56
CA PHE A 87 5.86 -2.86 -26.14
C PHE A 87 7.21 -2.14 -26.23
N VAL A 88 7.33 -0.93 -25.69
CA VAL A 88 8.55 -0.12 -25.75
C VAL A 88 8.89 0.42 -24.37
N VAL A 89 10.15 0.34 -24.00
CA VAL A 89 10.69 1.08 -22.85
C VAL A 89 11.94 1.83 -23.26
N THR A 90 12.05 3.08 -22.83
CA THR A 90 13.24 3.92 -22.98
C THR A 90 13.79 4.17 -21.59
N GLY A 91 15.03 3.74 -21.36
CA GLY A 91 15.74 3.92 -20.11
C GLY A 91 16.95 4.84 -20.28
N GLY A 92 17.43 5.39 -19.18
CA GLY A 92 18.66 6.17 -19.18
C GLY A 92 19.24 6.36 -17.79
N TRP A 93 20.49 6.80 -17.76
CA TRP A 93 21.20 7.15 -16.54
C TRP A 93 21.88 8.50 -16.66
N LYS A 94 22.12 9.14 -15.52
CA LYS A 94 22.91 10.36 -15.43
C LYS A 94 23.83 10.30 -14.23
N ALA A 95 25.13 10.50 -14.45
CA ALA A 95 26.08 10.61 -13.35
C ALA A 95 25.90 11.96 -12.61
N LEU A 96 25.47 11.89 -11.37
CA LEU A 96 25.25 13.04 -10.48
C LEU A 96 26.57 13.48 -9.85
N THR A 97 27.28 12.52 -9.25
CA THR A 97 28.57 12.73 -8.58
C THR A 97 29.55 11.65 -9.04
N SER A 98 30.83 11.99 -9.17
CA SER A 98 31.88 11.05 -9.58
C SER A 98 32.82 10.78 -8.40
N GLY A 99 32.86 9.53 -7.92
CA GLY A 99 33.74 9.07 -6.84
C GLY A 99 35.11 8.60 -7.32
N GLU A 100 35.28 8.42 -8.63
CA GLU A 100 36.54 8.17 -9.32
C GLU A 100 36.51 8.75 -10.76
N TRP A 101 37.64 8.69 -11.47
CA TRP A 101 37.72 9.13 -12.87
C TRP A 101 36.75 8.31 -13.74
N GLY A 102 35.96 8.96 -14.59
CA GLY A 102 34.86 8.34 -15.35
C GLY A 102 35.29 7.15 -16.21
N LEU A 103 36.53 7.13 -16.72
CA LEU A 103 37.08 5.99 -17.47
C LEU A 103 37.16 4.70 -16.63
N ARG A 104 37.19 4.83 -15.31
CA ARG A 104 37.34 3.74 -14.34
C ARG A 104 36.04 3.32 -13.68
N PHE A 105 34.94 4.00 -13.97
CA PHE A 105 33.60 3.64 -13.50
C PHE A 105 32.74 3.25 -14.69
N TRP A 106 32.18 2.04 -14.62
CA TRP A 106 31.49 1.43 -15.75
C TRP A 106 30.02 1.18 -15.42
N VAL A 107 29.16 1.54 -16.37
CA VAL A 107 27.73 1.20 -16.39
C VAL A 107 27.56 0.16 -17.49
N THR A 108 27.07 -1.01 -17.13
CA THR A 108 26.80 -2.10 -18.07
C THR A 108 25.30 -2.33 -18.14
N LEU A 109 24.74 -2.28 -19.35
CA LEU A 109 23.38 -2.76 -19.60
C LEU A 109 23.46 -4.25 -19.92
N ALA A 110 23.17 -5.09 -18.94
CA ALA A 110 23.11 -6.54 -19.12
C ALA A 110 21.72 -6.92 -19.64
N ILE A 111 21.70 -7.63 -20.76
CA ILE A 111 20.50 -8.00 -21.49
C ILE A 111 20.41 -9.52 -21.45
N SER A 112 19.28 -10.04 -21.02
CA SER A 112 19.04 -11.48 -20.92
C SER A 112 17.57 -11.81 -21.18
N ALA A 113 17.28 -13.08 -21.44
CA ALA A 113 15.91 -13.58 -21.46
C ALA A 113 15.81 -15.02 -20.98
N ASP A 114 14.71 -15.33 -20.30
CA ASP A 114 14.48 -16.66 -19.71
C ASP A 114 14.43 -17.75 -20.81
N GLY A 115 15.46 -18.58 -20.86
CA GLY A 115 15.57 -19.69 -21.82
C GLY A 115 15.87 -19.27 -23.26
N ALA A 116 16.41 -18.07 -23.50
CA ALA A 116 16.82 -17.62 -24.83
C ALA A 116 18.21 -16.98 -24.82
N GLU A 117 18.93 -17.14 -25.93
CA GLU A 117 20.20 -16.47 -26.17
C GLU A 117 19.97 -15.03 -26.68
N VAL A 118 20.84 -14.12 -26.27
CA VAL A 118 20.90 -12.75 -26.80
C VAL A 118 22.03 -12.66 -27.81
N THR A 119 21.75 -12.07 -28.97
CA THR A 119 22.75 -11.81 -30.02
C THR A 119 22.97 -10.31 -30.19
N TYR A 120 24.17 -9.88 -30.57
CA TYR A 120 24.47 -8.49 -30.89
C TYR A 120 24.85 -8.36 -32.36
N ASP A 121 24.05 -7.63 -33.11
CA ASP A 121 24.33 -7.26 -34.50
C ASP A 121 25.15 -5.97 -34.51
N GLU A 122 26.44 -6.09 -34.81
CA GLU A 122 27.38 -4.97 -34.85
C GLU A 122 27.06 -3.97 -35.96
N ALA A 123 26.54 -4.43 -37.11
CA ALA A 123 26.18 -3.55 -38.23
C ALA A 123 24.91 -2.75 -37.91
N ALA A 124 23.96 -3.36 -37.20
CA ALA A 124 22.78 -2.68 -36.71
C ALA A 124 23.02 -1.90 -35.40
N GLY A 125 24.11 -2.17 -34.67
CA GLY A 125 24.35 -1.62 -33.34
C GLY A 125 23.26 -2.00 -32.34
N ALA A 126 22.71 -3.22 -32.45
CA ALA A 126 21.53 -3.64 -31.70
C ALA A 126 21.71 -5.02 -31.07
N ALA A 127 21.31 -5.16 -29.80
CA ALA A 127 21.11 -6.48 -29.21
C ALA A 127 19.72 -7.01 -29.59
N LEU A 128 19.64 -8.28 -29.95
CA LEU A 128 18.46 -8.95 -30.48
C LEU A 128 18.19 -10.25 -29.70
N ILE A 129 16.93 -10.42 -29.35
CA ILE A 129 16.40 -11.62 -28.70
C ILE A 129 15.25 -12.13 -29.56
N LYS A 130 15.22 -13.43 -29.87
CA LYS A 130 14.11 -14.06 -30.58
C LYS A 130 13.43 -15.11 -29.69
N ILE A 131 12.15 -14.90 -29.39
CA ILE A 131 11.35 -15.82 -28.57
C ILE A 131 10.08 -16.20 -29.34
N GLY A 132 10.05 -17.41 -29.87
CA GLY A 132 8.99 -17.85 -30.77
C GLY A 132 8.92 -16.97 -32.02
N GLN A 133 7.80 -16.25 -32.17
CA GLN A 133 7.56 -15.32 -33.29
C GLN A 133 7.90 -13.85 -32.96
N ARG A 134 8.26 -13.55 -31.70
CA ARG A 134 8.56 -12.18 -31.25
C ARG A 134 10.06 -11.94 -31.24
N PHE A 135 10.42 -10.70 -31.55
CA PHE A 135 11.76 -10.16 -31.44
C PHE A 135 11.76 -9.01 -30.46
N VAL A 136 12.79 -8.94 -29.61
CA VAL A 136 13.10 -7.76 -28.81
C VAL A 136 14.43 -7.21 -29.26
N ALA A 137 14.45 -5.92 -29.61
CA ALA A 137 15.67 -5.21 -29.96
C ALA A 137 15.99 -4.19 -28.87
N VAL A 138 17.26 -4.10 -28.47
CA VAL A 138 17.77 -3.08 -27.55
C VAL A 138 18.84 -2.27 -28.28
N VAL A 139 18.68 -0.96 -28.30
CA VAL A 139 19.60 0.00 -28.93
C VAL A 139 19.99 1.07 -27.92
N SER A 140 21.26 1.48 -27.93
CA SER A 140 21.80 2.56 -27.10
C SER A 140 22.10 3.80 -27.93
N ALA A 141 22.09 4.98 -27.30
CA ALA A 141 22.36 6.25 -27.98
C ALA A 141 23.80 6.35 -28.51
N GLU A 142 24.74 5.70 -27.81
CA GLU A 142 26.12 5.55 -28.24
C GLU A 142 26.48 4.08 -28.38
N SER A 143 27.48 3.79 -29.21
CA SER A 143 28.03 2.44 -29.32
C SER A 143 28.70 2.03 -28.01
N PRO A 144 28.47 0.79 -27.52
CA PRO A 144 29.16 0.30 -26.35
C PRO A 144 30.67 0.22 -26.61
N VAL A 145 31.46 0.51 -25.58
CA VAL A 145 32.93 0.37 -25.66
C VAL A 145 33.32 -1.09 -25.86
N GLN A 146 32.54 -2.00 -25.28
CA GLN A 146 32.70 -3.44 -25.45
C GLN A 146 31.35 -4.13 -25.32
N VAL A 147 31.15 -5.15 -26.16
CA VAL A 147 30.07 -6.13 -26.01
C VAL A 147 30.67 -7.41 -25.45
N THR A 148 30.07 -7.95 -24.38
CA THR A 148 30.56 -9.15 -23.71
C THR A 148 29.46 -10.19 -23.54
N GLY A 149 29.82 -11.47 -23.52
CA GLY A 149 28.88 -12.58 -23.32
C GLY A 149 29.20 -13.38 -22.06
N HIS A 150 28.16 -13.77 -21.32
CA HIS A 150 28.24 -14.49 -20.05
C HIS A 150 27.08 -15.48 -19.89
N ASP A 151 27.25 -16.49 -19.06
CA ASP A 151 26.20 -17.48 -18.76
C ASP A 151 25.14 -16.92 -17.80
N SER A 152 25.51 -15.99 -16.91
CA SER A 152 24.61 -15.32 -15.97
C SER A 152 25.06 -13.91 -15.61
N ILE A 153 24.19 -13.16 -14.91
CA ILE A 153 24.56 -11.86 -14.31
C ILE A 153 25.67 -12.03 -13.27
N ALA A 154 25.71 -13.15 -12.54
CA ALA A 154 26.77 -13.44 -11.58
C ALA A 154 28.13 -13.63 -12.27
N ASP A 155 28.16 -14.32 -13.42
CA ASP A 155 29.40 -14.51 -14.20
C ASP A 155 29.89 -13.19 -14.80
N LEU A 156 28.98 -12.33 -15.28
CA LEU A 156 29.30 -10.97 -15.74
C LEU A 156 29.96 -10.16 -14.63
N ARG A 157 29.41 -10.23 -13.41
CA ARG A 157 29.97 -9.55 -12.25
C ARG A 157 31.34 -10.10 -11.89
N GLN A 158 31.47 -11.43 -11.85
CA GLN A 158 32.74 -12.10 -11.56
C GLN A 158 33.83 -11.73 -12.56
N ASP A 159 33.51 -11.62 -13.85
CA ASP A 159 34.46 -11.16 -14.88
C ASP A 159 35.01 -9.76 -14.54
N PHE A 160 34.14 -8.81 -14.21
CA PHE A 160 34.56 -7.47 -13.78
C PHE A 160 35.41 -7.50 -12.50
N GLU A 161 34.99 -8.24 -11.47
CA GLU A 161 35.70 -8.26 -10.18
C GLU A 161 37.06 -8.98 -10.25
N ALA A 162 37.17 -10.01 -11.11
CA ALA A 162 38.41 -10.77 -11.28
C ALA A 162 39.40 -10.10 -12.24
N ASN A 163 38.90 -9.62 -13.39
CA ASN A 163 39.75 -9.21 -14.51
C ASN A 163 39.77 -7.68 -14.72
N GLY A 164 38.81 -6.96 -14.15
CA GLY A 164 38.65 -5.51 -14.34
C GLY A 164 38.10 -5.15 -15.72
N TYR A 165 38.12 -3.85 -16.02
CA TYR A 165 37.39 -3.29 -17.16
C TYR A 165 38.13 -3.31 -18.52
N PHE A 166 39.43 -3.62 -18.53
CA PHE A 166 40.23 -3.72 -19.76
C PHE A 166 40.30 -5.14 -20.33
N TYR A 167 39.71 -6.13 -19.66
CA TYR A 167 39.78 -7.51 -20.09
C TYR A 167 38.91 -7.76 -21.33
N LEU A 168 39.53 -8.29 -22.39
CA LEU A 168 38.89 -8.49 -23.69
C LEU A 168 38.44 -9.93 -23.92
N GLY A 169 38.80 -10.87 -23.03
CA GLY A 169 38.52 -12.30 -23.22
C GLY A 169 37.03 -12.65 -23.14
N SER A 170 36.21 -11.79 -22.53
CA SER A 170 34.75 -11.95 -22.45
C SER A 170 34.00 -11.36 -23.64
N ARG A 171 34.68 -10.88 -24.69
CA ARG A 171 34.03 -10.37 -25.91
C ARG A 171 33.26 -11.49 -26.60
N SER A 172 31.96 -11.28 -26.80
CA SER A 172 31.10 -12.17 -27.57
C SER A 172 29.94 -11.36 -28.16
N SER A 173 29.44 -11.81 -29.31
CA SER A 173 28.21 -11.31 -29.94
C SER A 173 27.01 -12.23 -29.73
N ALA A 174 27.17 -13.34 -28.99
CA ALA A 174 26.08 -14.25 -28.64
C ALA A 174 26.34 -14.89 -27.27
N ALA A 175 25.37 -14.83 -26.36
CA ALA A 175 25.41 -15.46 -25.05
C ALA A 175 24.04 -15.42 -24.35
N PRO A 176 23.80 -16.24 -23.30
CA PRO A 176 22.63 -16.10 -22.44
C PRO A 176 22.48 -14.68 -21.84
N VAL A 177 23.60 -14.05 -21.51
CA VAL A 177 23.66 -12.65 -21.06
C VAL A 177 24.63 -11.86 -21.93
N ILE A 178 24.14 -10.84 -22.62
CA ILE A 178 24.97 -9.87 -23.34
C ILE A 178 25.10 -8.60 -22.49
N GLY A 179 26.33 -8.22 -22.15
CA GLY A 179 26.66 -6.98 -21.46
C GLY A 179 27.14 -5.90 -22.43
N LEU A 180 26.36 -4.83 -22.60
CA LEU A 180 26.78 -3.61 -23.29
C LEU A 180 27.51 -2.70 -22.29
N ARG A 181 28.83 -2.54 -22.45
CA ARG A 181 29.69 -1.86 -21.45
C ARG A 181 29.98 -0.42 -21.84
N PHE A 182 29.66 0.52 -20.95
CA PHE A 182 29.93 1.96 -21.08
C PHE A 182 30.75 2.45 -19.89
N ASN A 183 31.58 3.48 -20.10
CA ASN A 183 32.25 4.19 -19.03
C ASN A 183 31.71 5.63 -18.93
N LEU A 184 31.82 6.23 -17.74
CA LEU A 184 31.27 7.57 -17.50
C LEU A 184 32.09 8.72 -18.10
N GLU A 185 33.27 8.45 -18.68
CA GLU A 185 34.01 9.45 -19.45
C GLU A 185 33.36 9.67 -20.82
N MET A 186 32.92 8.58 -21.46
CA MET A 186 32.28 8.60 -22.77
C MET A 186 30.77 8.85 -22.67
N MET A 187 30.09 8.19 -21.73
CA MET A 187 28.64 8.20 -21.63
C MET A 187 28.19 8.57 -20.21
N ARG A 188 28.51 9.80 -19.81
CA ARG A 188 28.12 10.37 -18.51
C ARG A 188 26.61 10.50 -18.36
N ASP A 189 25.95 10.86 -19.45
CA ASP A 189 24.51 10.87 -19.66
C ASP A 189 24.23 9.82 -20.74
N GLY A 190 23.52 8.75 -20.37
CA GLY A 190 23.29 7.63 -21.26
C GLY A 190 21.81 7.33 -21.42
N SER A 191 21.42 6.89 -22.62
CA SER A 191 20.07 6.45 -22.92
C SER A 191 20.06 5.23 -23.84
N TYR A 192 19.01 4.44 -23.71
CA TYR A 192 18.74 3.25 -24.52
C TYR A 192 17.24 3.03 -24.65
N SER A 193 16.84 2.25 -25.66
CA SER A 193 15.45 1.82 -25.82
C SER A 193 15.40 0.34 -26.16
N ALA A 194 14.37 -0.33 -25.65
CA ALA A 194 14.01 -1.69 -26.01
C ALA A 194 12.61 -1.71 -26.62
N ALA A 195 12.43 -2.46 -27.71
CA ALA A 195 11.14 -2.59 -28.37
C ALA A 195 10.85 -4.02 -28.79
N VAL A 196 9.59 -4.43 -28.65
CA VAL A 196 9.07 -5.74 -29.08
C VAL A 196 8.35 -5.61 -30.42
N ALA A 197 8.63 -6.53 -31.36
CA ALA A 197 7.95 -6.64 -32.64
C ALA A 197 7.91 -8.09 -33.17
N ASP A 198 7.29 -8.32 -34.33
CA ASP A 198 7.20 -9.64 -34.98
C ASP A 198 8.37 -9.97 -35.92
N ARG A 199 9.25 -9.01 -36.15
CA ARG A 199 10.46 -9.14 -36.97
C ARG A 199 11.60 -8.33 -36.37
N ALA A 200 12.83 -8.79 -36.56
CA ALA A 200 14.03 -8.15 -36.03
C ALA A 200 14.18 -6.70 -36.52
N ASP A 201 14.00 -6.43 -37.81
CA ASP A 201 14.15 -5.10 -38.40
C ASP A 201 13.10 -4.11 -37.87
N LEU A 202 11.85 -4.57 -37.72
CA LEU A 202 10.78 -3.76 -37.12
C LEU A 202 11.04 -3.46 -35.63
N ALA A 203 11.58 -4.42 -34.87
CA ALA A 203 11.95 -4.20 -33.48
C ALA A 203 13.07 -3.15 -33.37
N ILE A 204 14.12 -3.25 -34.21
CA ILE A 204 15.21 -2.28 -34.26
C ILE A 204 14.70 -0.89 -34.63
N GLU A 205 13.89 -0.79 -35.68
CA GLU A 205 13.30 0.48 -36.13
C GLU A 205 12.47 1.11 -35.01
N LYS A 206 11.60 0.32 -34.35
CA LYS A 206 10.76 0.81 -33.26
C LYS A 206 11.59 1.30 -32.07
N ALA A 207 12.63 0.57 -31.67
CA ALA A 207 13.52 0.97 -30.59
C ALA A 207 14.29 2.25 -30.92
N ARG A 208 14.80 2.39 -32.16
CA ARG A 208 15.48 3.61 -32.61
C ARG A 208 14.55 4.82 -32.66
N ASN A 209 13.33 4.64 -33.16
CA ASN A 209 12.33 5.70 -33.20
C ASN A 209 11.98 6.19 -31.80
N ALA A 210 11.82 5.28 -30.84
CA ALA A 210 11.55 5.62 -29.45
C ALA A 210 12.74 6.32 -28.77
N LEU A 211 13.97 5.89 -29.06
CA LEU A 211 15.18 6.54 -28.54
C LEU A 211 15.38 7.96 -29.10
N ALA A 212 15.03 8.18 -30.37
CA ALA A 212 15.12 9.49 -31.02
C ALA A 212 14.04 10.48 -30.54
N GLN A 213 12.93 9.99 -29.99
CA GLN A 213 11.88 10.84 -29.45
C GLN A 213 12.31 11.47 -28.13
N LYS A 214 12.36 12.81 -28.11
CA LYS A 214 12.56 13.53 -26.86
C LYS A 214 11.33 13.34 -25.98
N ALA A 215 11.53 12.71 -24.84
CA ALA A 215 10.43 12.45 -23.93
C ALA A 215 9.84 13.77 -23.39
N ALA A 216 8.51 13.86 -23.39
CA ALA A 216 7.82 14.94 -22.69
C ALA A 216 8.18 14.90 -21.19
N PRO A 217 8.35 16.04 -20.51
CA PRO A 217 8.54 16.02 -19.08
C PRO A 217 7.34 15.37 -18.40
N ALA A 218 7.61 14.67 -17.30
CA ALA A 218 6.58 14.16 -16.41
C ALA A 218 5.62 15.31 -16.05
N PRO A 219 4.30 15.07 -15.98
CA PRO A 219 3.42 16.00 -15.31
C PRO A 219 3.95 16.25 -13.90
N ALA A 220 3.99 17.51 -13.47
CA ALA A 220 4.37 17.86 -12.12
C ALA A 220 3.42 17.16 -11.13
N GLU A 221 3.98 16.52 -10.11
CA GLU A 221 3.18 15.97 -9.02
C GLU A 221 2.55 17.09 -8.23
N THR A 222 1.25 16.98 -7.99
CA THR A 222 0.48 18.05 -7.36
C THR A 222 0.11 17.76 -5.91
N ASP A 223 0.18 16.48 -5.48
CA ASP A 223 -0.02 16.08 -4.08
C ASP A 223 1.02 15.05 -3.64
N THR A 224 1.73 15.37 -2.56
CA THR A 224 2.83 14.57 -2.02
C THR A 224 2.35 13.23 -1.44
N PHE A 225 1.17 13.18 -0.83
CA PHE A 225 0.71 12.01 -0.08
C PHE A 225 0.15 10.93 -1.01
N LEU A 226 -0.69 11.31 -1.98
CA LEU A 226 -1.18 10.36 -2.98
C LEU A 226 -0.03 9.82 -3.84
N ALA A 227 0.90 10.69 -4.24
CA ALA A 227 2.11 10.28 -4.94
C ALA A 227 2.96 9.31 -4.11
N ALA A 228 3.09 9.55 -2.80
CA ALA A 228 3.79 8.63 -1.89
C ALA A 228 3.13 7.26 -1.82
N VAL A 229 1.80 7.18 -1.69
CA VAL A 229 1.10 5.89 -1.68
C VAL A 229 1.31 5.15 -3.01
N ARG A 230 1.18 5.85 -4.14
CA ARG A 230 1.44 5.29 -5.47
C ARG A 230 2.86 4.72 -5.56
N ASP A 231 3.86 5.51 -5.16
CA ASP A 231 5.26 5.11 -5.27
C ASP A 231 5.58 3.91 -4.35
N ILE A 232 5.04 3.89 -3.14
CA ILE A 232 5.23 2.77 -2.20
C ILE A 232 4.65 1.48 -2.81
N VAL A 233 3.42 1.53 -3.33
CA VAL A 233 2.78 0.38 -3.98
C VAL A 233 3.53 -0.03 -5.26
N GLY A 234 3.89 0.92 -6.11
CA GLY A 234 4.57 0.67 -7.39
C GLY A 234 5.92 0.02 -7.20
N TRP A 235 6.74 0.56 -6.29
CA TRP A 235 8.04 -0.02 -5.96
C TRP A 235 7.92 -1.39 -5.32
N ASN A 236 6.91 -1.67 -4.50
CA ASN A 236 6.80 -2.97 -3.86
C ASN A 236 6.02 -4.01 -4.70
N THR A 237 5.42 -3.62 -5.82
CA THR A 237 4.74 -4.55 -6.74
C THR A 237 5.75 -5.26 -7.63
N ILE A 238 5.89 -6.57 -7.43
CA ILE A 238 6.87 -7.44 -8.07
C ILE A 238 6.22 -8.72 -8.61
N TRP A 239 7.01 -9.56 -9.27
CA TRP A 239 6.58 -10.85 -9.79
C TRP A 239 7.08 -11.99 -8.90
N ASP A 240 6.15 -12.81 -8.42
CA ASP A 240 6.44 -14.07 -7.75
C ASP A 240 6.67 -15.16 -8.81
N GLU A 241 7.94 -15.39 -9.13
CA GLU A 241 8.36 -16.42 -10.10
C GLU A 241 8.00 -17.85 -9.66
N THR A 242 7.79 -18.08 -8.37
CA THR A 242 7.47 -19.42 -7.85
C THR A 242 6.03 -19.79 -8.15
N ASN A 243 5.11 -18.84 -7.91
CA ASN A 243 3.68 -19.07 -8.09
C ASN A 243 3.12 -18.47 -9.38
N ASN A 244 3.95 -17.81 -10.19
CA ASN A 244 3.59 -17.17 -11.46
C ASN A 244 2.44 -16.15 -11.31
N ARG A 245 2.61 -15.21 -10.39
CA ARG A 245 1.61 -14.16 -10.10
C ARG A 245 2.28 -12.82 -9.77
N PRO A 246 1.62 -11.69 -10.08
CA PRO A 246 2.01 -10.43 -9.48
C PRO A 246 1.56 -10.39 -8.02
N TYR A 247 2.31 -9.68 -7.19
CA TYR A 247 1.85 -9.28 -5.86
C TYR A 247 2.67 -8.07 -5.39
N THR A 248 2.11 -7.31 -4.46
CA THR A 248 2.86 -6.28 -3.74
C THR A 248 3.53 -6.93 -2.53
N ALA A 249 4.86 -7.02 -2.57
CA ALA A 249 5.68 -7.49 -1.46
C ALA A 249 5.63 -6.51 -0.29
N VAL A 250 5.94 -6.99 0.91
CA VAL A 250 6.08 -6.11 2.08
C VAL A 250 7.21 -5.08 1.90
N THR A 251 8.28 -5.51 1.26
CA THR A 251 9.51 -4.78 0.90
C THR A 251 10.28 -5.63 -0.10
N ARG A 252 11.22 -5.05 -0.85
CA ARG A 252 12.18 -5.82 -1.68
C ARG A 252 13.33 -6.44 -0.88
N ILE A 253 13.44 -6.18 0.42
CA ILE A 253 14.56 -6.64 1.26
C ILE A 253 14.24 -7.97 1.96
N TRP A 254 12.97 -8.22 2.32
CA TRP A 254 12.53 -9.32 3.19
C TRP A 254 11.63 -10.36 2.49
N ASN A 255 12.15 -11.06 1.47
CA ASN A 255 11.39 -12.10 0.76
C ASN A 255 11.47 -13.51 1.38
N LEU A 256 12.16 -13.67 2.53
CA LEU A 256 12.34 -14.93 3.30
C LEU A 256 12.53 -16.20 2.43
N GLY A 257 13.26 -16.06 1.32
CA GLY A 257 13.26 -17.02 0.21
C GLY A 257 13.05 -16.28 -1.11
N LYS A 258 12.20 -16.84 -1.98
CA LYS A 258 11.85 -16.23 -3.29
C LYS A 258 10.65 -15.29 -3.24
N PHE A 259 9.73 -15.53 -2.32
CA PHE A 259 8.56 -14.70 -2.06
C PHE A 259 8.17 -14.86 -0.59
N ALA A 260 7.49 -13.84 -0.05
CA ALA A 260 6.87 -13.89 1.26
C ALA A 260 5.56 -13.09 1.25
N VAL A 261 4.49 -13.70 1.75
CA VAL A 261 3.15 -13.11 1.89
C VAL A 261 2.72 -13.27 3.34
N TRP A 262 2.59 -12.16 4.05
CA TRP A 262 1.90 -12.09 5.33
C TRP A 262 0.45 -11.70 5.10
N TYR A 263 -0.47 -12.34 5.81
CA TYR A 263 -1.90 -12.13 5.58
C TYR A 263 -2.31 -10.65 5.71
N ASN A 264 -1.92 -9.99 6.79
CA ASN A 264 -2.33 -8.60 7.06
C ASN A 264 -1.68 -7.60 6.11
N ASP A 265 -0.37 -7.70 5.93
CA ASP A 265 0.36 -6.83 5.02
C ASP A 265 -0.20 -6.89 3.61
N GLN A 266 -0.60 -8.09 3.17
CA GLN A 266 -1.22 -8.26 1.88
C GLN A 266 -2.61 -7.62 1.80
N THR A 267 -3.37 -7.59 2.89
CA THR A 267 -4.63 -6.83 2.94
C THR A 267 -4.38 -5.31 2.90
N TYR A 268 -3.33 -4.80 3.54
CA TYR A 268 -2.95 -3.38 3.41
C TYR A 268 -2.46 -3.05 1.99
N ALA A 269 -1.71 -3.95 1.36
CA ALA A 269 -1.34 -3.80 -0.04
C ALA A 269 -2.58 -3.69 -0.94
N ALA A 270 -3.61 -4.52 -0.71
CA ALA A 270 -4.87 -4.44 -1.45
C ALA A 270 -5.60 -3.11 -1.21
N LEU A 271 -5.67 -2.64 0.04
CA LEU A 271 -6.25 -1.34 0.39
C LEU A 271 -5.57 -0.17 -0.34
N LEU A 272 -4.24 -0.12 -0.29
CA LEU A 272 -3.44 0.98 -0.86
C LEU A 272 -3.46 0.96 -2.39
N SER A 273 -3.34 -0.22 -3.00
CA SER A 273 -3.40 -0.35 -4.47
C SER A 273 -4.78 -0.02 -5.02
N GLY A 274 -5.85 -0.34 -4.29
CA GLY A 274 -7.24 -0.03 -4.68
C GLY A 274 -7.58 1.45 -4.79
N LEU A 275 -6.71 2.35 -4.31
CA LEU A 275 -6.82 3.79 -4.61
C LEU A 275 -6.69 4.06 -6.12
N PHE A 276 -5.92 3.24 -6.83
CA PHE A 276 -5.48 3.51 -8.20
C PHE A 276 -5.97 2.45 -9.19
N ASP A 277 -5.90 1.17 -8.79
CA ASP A 277 -6.14 0.04 -9.68
C ASP A 277 -6.76 -1.14 -8.91
N MET A 278 -8.01 -1.46 -9.24
CA MET A 278 -8.77 -2.55 -8.61
C MET A 278 -8.26 -3.93 -8.99
N ASP A 279 -7.57 -4.09 -10.12
CA ASP A 279 -7.00 -5.38 -10.51
C ASP A 279 -5.79 -5.72 -9.64
N ILE A 280 -4.94 -4.74 -9.33
CA ILE A 280 -3.83 -4.92 -8.37
C ILE A 280 -4.38 -5.24 -6.97
N ALA A 281 -5.47 -4.59 -6.55
CA ALA A 281 -6.11 -4.90 -5.28
C ALA A 281 -6.62 -6.35 -5.23
N ARG A 282 -7.24 -6.86 -6.31
CA ARG A 282 -7.66 -8.26 -6.43
C ARG A 282 -6.48 -9.23 -6.44
N GLU A 283 -5.40 -8.91 -7.15
CA GLU A 283 -4.17 -9.70 -7.17
C GLU A 283 -3.60 -9.86 -5.76
N ASN A 284 -3.59 -8.77 -4.98
CA ASN A 284 -3.15 -8.80 -3.59
C ASN A 284 -4.10 -9.62 -2.70
N LEU A 285 -5.42 -9.48 -2.82
CA LEU A 285 -6.36 -10.34 -2.07
C LEU A 285 -6.21 -11.82 -2.44
N ALA A 286 -6.05 -12.13 -3.73
CA ALA A 286 -5.80 -13.49 -4.19
C ALA A 286 -4.46 -14.05 -3.64
N ALA A 287 -3.43 -13.20 -3.55
CA ALA A 287 -2.16 -13.57 -2.93
C ALA A 287 -2.33 -13.91 -1.45
N ALA A 288 -3.09 -13.10 -0.70
CA ALA A 288 -3.42 -13.34 0.70
C ALA A 288 -4.20 -14.65 0.90
N PHE A 289 -5.23 -14.87 0.09
CA PHE A 289 -6.11 -16.05 0.20
C PHE A 289 -5.49 -17.34 -0.35
N ALA A 290 -4.35 -17.27 -1.04
CA ALA A 290 -3.61 -18.48 -1.40
C ALA A 290 -3.12 -19.27 -0.16
N GLY A 291 -3.03 -18.63 1.01
CA GLY A 291 -2.70 -19.26 2.29
C GLY A 291 -3.88 -19.91 3.02
N VAL A 292 -5.08 -19.98 2.43
CA VAL A 292 -6.26 -20.60 3.07
C VAL A 292 -6.03 -22.10 3.30
N THR A 293 -6.43 -22.57 4.47
CA THR A 293 -6.29 -23.96 4.91
C THR A 293 -7.63 -24.71 4.87
N PRO A 294 -7.60 -26.06 4.82
CA PRO A 294 -8.82 -26.88 4.89
C PRO A 294 -9.64 -26.63 6.17
N GLN A 295 -8.98 -26.28 7.28
CA GLN A 295 -9.62 -26.02 8.57
C GLN A 295 -10.32 -24.65 8.64
N GLY A 296 -10.15 -23.78 7.63
CA GLY A 296 -10.77 -22.47 7.58
C GLY A 296 -9.82 -21.32 7.92
N ASN A 297 -8.64 -21.61 8.49
CA ASN A 297 -7.61 -20.60 8.75
C ASN A 297 -7.06 -19.98 7.45
N VAL A 298 -6.58 -18.73 7.51
CA VAL A 298 -5.62 -18.17 6.54
C VAL A 298 -4.24 -18.15 7.21
N ALA A 299 -3.25 -18.78 6.59
CA ALA A 299 -1.90 -18.87 7.13
C ALA A 299 -1.34 -17.48 7.46
N CYS A 300 -0.65 -17.36 8.61
CA CYS A 300 -0.03 -16.12 9.06
C CYS A 300 0.98 -15.58 8.03
N ILE A 301 1.85 -16.48 7.55
CA ILE A 301 2.81 -16.21 6.49
C ILE A 301 2.92 -17.42 5.56
N VAL A 302 3.07 -17.18 4.27
CA VAL A 302 3.47 -18.17 3.26
C VAL A 302 4.70 -17.66 2.52
N THR A 303 5.74 -18.48 2.45
CA THR A 303 6.98 -18.18 1.74
C THR A 303 7.33 -19.32 0.79
N SER A 304 8.43 -19.18 0.04
CA SER A 304 8.95 -20.31 -0.75
C SER A 304 9.52 -21.46 0.11
N ASN A 305 9.72 -21.25 1.41
CA ASN A 305 10.42 -22.18 2.30
C ASN A 305 9.54 -22.76 3.41
N ASP A 306 8.47 -22.06 3.80
CA ASP A 306 7.64 -22.40 4.96
C ASP A 306 6.24 -21.76 4.84
N ALA A 307 5.26 -22.32 5.56
CA ALA A 307 3.91 -21.79 5.70
C ALA A 307 3.42 -21.94 7.15
N TRP A 308 3.10 -20.83 7.81
CA TRP A 308 2.64 -20.82 9.20
C TRP A 308 1.13 -20.99 9.26
N VAL A 309 0.69 -22.24 9.13
CA VAL A 309 -0.74 -22.62 9.10
C VAL A 309 -1.34 -22.87 10.49
N ASP A 310 -0.51 -22.98 11.53
CA ASP A 310 -0.96 -23.20 12.91
C ASP A 310 -1.56 -21.95 13.56
N ARG A 311 -1.18 -20.78 13.05
CA ARG A 311 -1.60 -19.46 13.50
C ARG A 311 -2.02 -18.60 12.31
N THR A 312 -2.56 -17.42 12.59
CA THR A 312 -2.98 -16.44 11.58
C THR A 312 -2.47 -15.03 11.93
N GLN A 313 -3.13 -13.98 11.44
CA GLN A 313 -2.96 -12.59 11.84
C GLN A 313 -4.34 -11.93 12.06
N PRO A 314 -4.42 -10.74 12.69
CA PRO A 314 -5.68 -10.01 12.88
C PRO A 314 -6.58 -9.97 11.63
N PRO A 315 -7.86 -10.39 11.69
CA PRO A 315 -8.70 -10.52 10.49
C PRO A 315 -9.18 -9.16 9.96
N LEU A 316 -8.32 -8.48 9.20
CA LEU A 316 -8.63 -7.19 8.58
C LEU A 316 -9.16 -7.32 7.14
N GLY A 317 -9.19 -8.53 6.59
CA GLY A 317 -9.63 -8.78 5.22
C GLY A 317 -11.04 -8.26 4.93
N SER A 318 -12.02 -8.48 5.82
CA SER A 318 -13.40 -8.04 5.58
C SER A 318 -13.55 -6.51 5.60
N LEU A 319 -12.78 -5.81 6.46
CA LEU A 319 -12.71 -4.35 6.44
C LEU A 319 -12.17 -3.85 5.10
N VAL A 320 -11.05 -4.40 4.64
CA VAL A 320 -10.44 -4.01 3.36
C VAL A 320 -11.37 -4.31 2.18
N ILE A 321 -12.02 -5.47 2.14
CA ILE A 321 -12.98 -5.82 1.07
C ILE A 321 -14.15 -4.83 1.07
N TRP A 322 -14.66 -4.47 2.25
CA TRP A 322 -15.74 -3.51 2.39
C TRP A 322 -15.34 -2.11 1.87
N ASP A 323 -14.17 -1.62 2.26
CA ASP A 323 -13.63 -0.34 1.78
C ASP A 323 -13.42 -0.35 0.26
N LEU A 324 -12.86 -1.42 -0.28
CA LEU A 324 -12.66 -1.59 -1.73
C LEU A 324 -13.98 -1.64 -2.48
N TYR A 325 -15.02 -2.28 -1.94
CA TYR A 325 -16.36 -2.26 -2.50
C TYR A 325 -16.97 -0.87 -2.46
N GLN A 326 -16.90 -0.16 -1.32
CA GLN A 326 -17.41 1.21 -1.23
C GLN A 326 -16.68 2.15 -2.19
N ARG A 327 -15.37 1.95 -2.38
CA ARG A 327 -14.53 2.71 -3.30
C ARG A 327 -14.87 2.45 -4.77
N SER A 328 -15.05 1.20 -5.16
CA SER A 328 -15.21 0.83 -6.58
C SER A 328 -16.66 0.68 -7.03
N GLY A 329 -17.57 0.39 -6.11
CA GLY A 329 -18.92 -0.09 -6.41
C GLY A 329 -18.95 -1.54 -6.96
N GLU A 330 -17.82 -2.22 -7.05
CA GLU A 330 -17.71 -3.51 -7.74
C GLU A 330 -18.08 -4.67 -6.81
N ARG A 331 -19.34 -5.12 -6.87
CA ARG A 331 -19.83 -6.29 -6.11
C ARG A 331 -18.97 -7.55 -6.30
N SER A 332 -18.31 -7.71 -7.45
CA SER A 332 -17.43 -8.85 -7.76
C SER A 332 -16.32 -9.09 -6.74
N ILE A 333 -15.79 -8.03 -6.09
CA ILE A 333 -14.73 -8.20 -5.09
C ILE A 333 -15.24 -8.91 -3.83
N ILE A 334 -16.50 -8.65 -3.47
CA ILE A 334 -17.18 -9.33 -2.36
C ILE A 334 -17.45 -10.78 -2.75
N GLU A 335 -18.01 -11.00 -3.94
CA GLU A 335 -18.37 -12.34 -4.44
C GLU A 335 -17.15 -13.27 -4.50
N ALA A 336 -15.99 -12.76 -4.90
CA ALA A 336 -14.75 -13.54 -4.98
C ALA A 336 -14.14 -13.87 -3.60
N SER A 337 -14.45 -13.08 -2.57
CA SER A 337 -13.71 -13.10 -1.30
C SER A 337 -14.54 -13.60 -0.10
N TYR A 338 -15.86 -13.42 -0.14
CA TYR A 338 -16.74 -13.58 1.02
C TYR A 338 -16.62 -14.95 1.71
N ASP A 339 -16.68 -16.04 0.95
CA ASP A 339 -16.65 -17.39 1.53
C ASP A 339 -15.32 -17.70 2.23
N VAL A 340 -14.22 -17.08 1.78
CA VAL A 340 -12.91 -17.23 2.43
C VAL A 340 -12.90 -16.52 3.78
N VAL A 341 -13.25 -15.23 3.82
CA VAL A 341 -13.21 -14.44 5.06
C VAL A 341 -14.27 -14.90 6.07
N ALA A 342 -15.45 -15.33 5.63
CA ALA A 342 -16.48 -15.88 6.51
C ALA A 342 -16.03 -17.21 7.17
N ARG A 343 -15.31 -18.06 6.44
CA ARG A 343 -14.72 -19.29 7.01
C ARG A 343 -13.56 -18.98 7.97
N ALA A 344 -12.70 -18.03 7.62
CA ALA A 344 -11.61 -17.58 8.48
C ALA A 344 -12.11 -16.98 9.79
N HIS A 345 -13.20 -16.23 9.75
CA HIS A 345 -13.85 -15.72 10.94
C HIS A 345 -14.34 -16.83 11.86
N ARG A 346 -15.06 -17.82 11.30
CA ARG A 346 -15.58 -18.96 12.06
C ARG A 346 -14.47 -19.79 12.71
N TRP A 347 -13.32 -19.92 12.05
CA TRP A 347 -12.16 -20.63 12.57
C TRP A 347 -11.64 -20.06 13.91
N TRP A 348 -11.73 -18.75 14.15
CA TRP A 348 -11.34 -18.14 15.42
C TRP A 348 -12.11 -18.73 16.60
N TRP A 349 -13.43 -18.88 16.46
CA TRP A 349 -14.29 -19.41 17.52
C TRP A 349 -14.01 -20.88 17.80
N ASP A 350 -13.73 -21.66 16.75
CA ASP A 350 -13.41 -23.07 16.86
C ASP A 350 -12.03 -23.34 17.51
N ASN A 351 -11.07 -22.41 17.39
CA ASN A 351 -9.65 -22.67 17.71
C ASN A 351 -9.03 -21.70 18.72
N ARG A 352 -9.71 -20.62 19.10
CA ARG A 352 -9.17 -19.56 19.96
C ARG A 352 -10.09 -19.11 21.09
N ASP A 353 -11.27 -19.71 21.25
CA ASP A 353 -12.12 -19.57 22.45
C ASP A 353 -12.03 -20.84 23.34
N PRO A 354 -10.92 -21.05 24.06
CA PRO A 354 -10.65 -22.31 24.77
C PRO A 354 -11.60 -22.59 25.94
N GLU A 355 -12.32 -21.59 26.44
CA GLU A 355 -13.22 -21.70 27.59
C GLU A 355 -14.70 -21.55 27.19
N GLY A 356 -15.00 -21.39 25.90
CA GLY A 356 -16.36 -21.14 25.41
C GLY A 356 -16.98 -19.86 25.97
N ARG A 357 -16.14 -18.86 26.27
CA ARG A 357 -16.56 -17.61 26.92
C ARG A 357 -17.04 -16.57 25.92
N GLY A 358 -16.94 -16.82 24.62
CA GLY A 358 -17.23 -15.82 23.58
C GLY A 358 -16.20 -14.71 23.53
N MET A 359 -14.96 -14.99 23.96
CA MET A 359 -13.78 -14.13 23.82
C MET A 359 -12.58 -15.00 23.46
N ILE A 360 -11.68 -14.46 22.64
CA ILE A 360 -10.56 -15.24 22.12
C ILE A 360 -9.23 -14.90 22.81
N SER A 361 -8.33 -15.88 22.81
CA SER A 361 -6.95 -15.76 23.27
C SER A 361 -6.01 -16.13 22.12
N CYS A 362 -4.94 -15.35 21.91
CA CYS A 362 -3.93 -15.65 20.89
C CYS A 362 -3.32 -17.03 21.12
N GLY A 363 -3.01 -17.75 20.04
CA GLY A 363 -2.57 -19.13 20.19
C GLY A 363 -1.87 -19.72 18.97
N THR A 364 -1.77 -21.04 19.02
CA THR A 364 -1.19 -21.89 17.99
C THR A 364 -2.04 -23.14 17.87
N SER A 365 -2.06 -23.78 16.72
CA SER A 365 -2.85 -25.00 16.48
C SER A 365 -1.92 -26.20 16.26
N ASP A 366 -2.45 -27.42 16.34
CA ASP A 366 -1.65 -28.65 16.15
C ASP A 366 -1.42 -29.05 14.69
N VAL A 367 -1.33 -28.08 13.81
CA VAL A 367 -1.23 -28.31 12.37
C VAL A 367 0.03 -27.67 11.83
N GLY A 368 0.51 -28.13 10.67
CA GLY A 368 1.75 -27.64 10.07
C GLY A 368 3.01 -27.92 10.88
N GLU A 369 4.13 -27.41 10.40
CA GLU A 369 5.48 -27.64 10.95
C GLU A 369 6.25 -26.32 11.15
N SER A 370 5.51 -25.22 11.26
CA SER A 370 6.05 -23.86 11.34
C SER A 370 6.99 -23.66 12.53
N LEU A 371 7.93 -22.74 12.35
CA LEU A 371 8.78 -22.24 13.43
C LEU A 371 7.91 -21.74 14.59
N TYR A 372 8.33 -22.05 15.82
CA TYR A 372 7.70 -21.61 17.07
C TYR A 372 6.29 -22.15 17.35
N LYS A 373 5.77 -23.10 16.56
CA LYS A 373 4.52 -23.81 16.87
C LYS A 373 4.54 -24.37 18.29
N GLY A 374 3.45 -24.19 19.03
CA GLY A 374 3.33 -24.71 20.38
C GLY A 374 4.09 -23.90 21.44
N THR A 375 4.49 -22.65 21.14
CA THR A 375 5.23 -21.79 22.07
C THR A 375 4.50 -20.48 22.32
N ALA A 376 4.85 -19.80 23.43
CA ALA A 376 4.36 -18.46 23.73
C ALA A 376 4.71 -17.45 22.63
N PHE A 377 5.92 -17.53 22.06
CA PHE A 377 6.36 -16.63 20.99
C PHE A 377 5.51 -16.83 19.73
N GLY A 378 5.33 -18.09 19.30
CA GLY A 378 4.44 -18.42 18.18
C GLY A 378 3.02 -17.92 18.36
N ALA A 379 2.48 -17.96 19.58
CA ALA A 379 1.15 -17.43 19.88
C ALA A 379 1.09 -15.89 19.79
N ARG A 380 2.15 -15.17 20.17
CA ARG A 380 2.21 -13.70 20.08
C ARG A 380 2.36 -13.21 18.63
N ASN A 381 3.03 -13.98 17.76
CA ASN A 381 3.12 -13.65 16.33
C ASN A 381 1.73 -13.56 15.67
N GLU A 382 0.72 -14.20 16.25
CA GLU A 382 -0.66 -14.16 15.76
C GLU A 382 -1.32 -12.77 15.91
N THR A 383 -0.78 -11.88 16.74
CA THR A 383 -1.24 -10.47 16.78
C THR A 383 -0.48 -9.58 15.80
N GLY A 384 0.61 -10.07 15.21
CA GLY A 384 1.60 -9.26 14.50
C GLY A 384 2.36 -8.29 15.40
N MET A 385 2.35 -8.49 16.73
CA MET A 385 3.01 -7.62 17.72
C MET A 385 3.97 -8.42 18.61
N ASP A 386 4.98 -9.01 18.00
CA ASP A 386 5.74 -10.17 18.47
C ASP A 386 6.42 -9.98 19.83
N ASN A 387 7.00 -8.80 20.06
CA ASN A 387 7.70 -8.44 21.30
C ASN A 387 6.94 -7.40 22.14
N SER A 388 5.65 -7.17 21.89
CA SER A 388 4.87 -6.17 22.64
C SER A 388 4.83 -6.48 24.14
N ALA A 389 4.97 -5.45 24.96
CA ALA A 389 4.94 -5.56 26.42
C ALA A 389 3.57 -6.03 26.95
N THR A 390 2.49 -5.86 26.19
CA THR A 390 1.15 -6.37 26.54
C THR A 390 1.08 -7.89 26.64
N HIS A 391 2.10 -8.60 26.15
CA HIS A 391 2.22 -10.04 26.20
C HIS A 391 3.18 -10.54 27.29
N ASP A 392 3.92 -9.66 27.98
CA ASP A 392 4.98 -10.08 28.92
C ASP A 392 4.44 -10.90 30.11
N GLU A 393 3.23 -10.59 30.57
CA GLU A 393 2.54 -11.30 31.65
C GLU A 393 1.75 -12.54 31.16
N ALA A 394 1.71 -12.79 29.85
CA ALA A 394 0.93 -13.88 29.27
C ALA A 394 1.71 -15.20 29.29
N ALA A 395 1.14 -16.21 29.95
CA ALA A 395 1.69 -17.56 30.00
C ALA A 395 1.05 -18.42 28.90
N TYR A 396 1.85 -19.23 28.20
CA TYR A 396 1.32 -20.19 27.24
C TYR A 396 0.81 -21.44 27.97
N ASP A 397 -0.43 -21.83 27.71
CA ASP A 397 -1.00 -23.07 28.20
C ASP A 397 -1.00 -24.14 27.10
N PRO A 398 -0.17 -25.20 27.20
CA PRO A 398 -0.10 -26.25 26.19
C PRO A 398 -1.39 -27.05 25.99
N LYS A 399 -2.32 -27.06 26.96
CA LYS A 399 -3.59 -27.77 26.84
C LYS A 399 -4.57 -27.03 25.95
N THR A 400 -4.72 -25.73 26.19
CA THR A 400 -5.57 -24.85 25.38
C THR A 400 -4.86 -24.28 24.17
N ARG A 401 -3.53 -24.48 24.08
CA ARG A 401 -2.62 -23.99 23.03
C ARG A 401 -2.70 -22.49 22.76
N SER A 402 -3.06 -21.74 23.80
CA SER A 402 -3.23 -20.29 23.77
C SER A 402 -2.52 -19.63 24.94
N LEU A 403 -2.31 -18.33 24.82
CA LEU A 403 -1.87 -17.49 25.91
C LEU A 403 -2.97 -17.38 26.97
N SER A 404 -2.58 -17.17 28.24
CA SER A 404 -3.47 -17.05 29.40
C SER A 404 -4.31 -15.77 29.44
N THR A 405 -4.19 -14.91 28.44
CA THR A 405 -4.83 -13.61 28.35
C THR A 405 -5.89 -13.58 27.24
N PHE A 406 -6.97 -12.83 27.47
CA PHE A 406 -7.79 -12.28 26.41
C PHE A 406 -7.07 -11.05 25.86
N ASP A 407 -6.70 -11.11 24.58
CA ASP A 407 -6.02 -10.00 23.92
C ASP A 407 -7.04 -8.98 23.42
N LEU A 408 -6.93 -7.75 23.93
CA LEU A 408 -7.87 -6.68 23.66
C LEU A 408 -7.89 -6.31 22.17
N GLY A 409 -6.71 -6.09 21.59
CA GLY A 409 -6.59 -5.65 20.20
C GLY A 409 -7.21 -6.68 19.26
N LEU A 410 -6.88 -7.95 19.47
CA LEU A 410 -7.37 -9.07 18.68
C LEU A 410 -8.89 -9.29 18.83
N ASN A 411 -9.44 -9.21 20.05
CA ASN A 411 -10.90 -9.30 20.22
C ASN A 411 -11.62 -8.11 19.54
N CYS A 412 -11.05 -6.90 19.56
CA CYS A 412 -11.65 -5.76 18.89
C CYS A 412 -11.69 -5.93 17.37
N VAL A 413 -10.59 -6.37 16.75
CA VAL A 413 -10.56 -6.61 15.29
C VAL A 413 -11.44 -7.79 14.86
N VAL A 414 -11.62 -8.83 15.69
CA VAL A 414 -12.59 -9.90 15.42
C VAL A 414 -14.03 -9.38 15.48
N ALA A 415 -14.35 -8.50 16.43
CA ALA A 415 -15.67 -7.87 16.48
C ALA A 415 -15.92 -6.98 15.25
N LEU A 416 -14.90 -6.25 14.81
CA LEU A 416 -14.96 -5.46 13.58
C LEU A 416 -15.13 -6.35 12.34
N ASP A 417 -14.39 -7.44 12.23
CA ASP A 417 -14.48 -8.39 11.12
C ASP A 417 -15.89 -8.97 10.99
N ALA A 418 -16.51 -9.37 12.11
CA ALA A 418 -17.91 -9.80 12.14
C ALA A 418 -18.87 -8.70 11.63
N GLU A 419 -18.70 -7.46 12.08
CA GLU A 419 -19.52 -6.33 11.59
C GLU A 419 -19.38 -6.13 10.07
N MET A 420 -18.14 -6.21 9.55
CA MET A 420 -17.89 -6.06 8.12
C MET A 420 -18.47 -7.25 7.34
N LEU A 421 -18.33 -8.48 7.84
CA LEU A 421 -18.95 -9.67 7.24
C LEU A 421 -20.47 -9.57 7.19
N ALA A 422 -21.12 -8.99 8.20
CA ALA A 422 -22.56 -8.74 8.17
C ALA A 422 -22.94 -7.78 7.03
N LYS A 423 -22.17 -6.70 6.83
CA LYS A 423 -22.36 -5.76 5.71
C LYS A 423 -22.14 -6.44 4.35
N LEU A 424 -21.08 -7.22 4.21
CA LEU A 424 -20.77 -7.97 2.98
C LEU A 424 -21.88 -8.99 2.66
N ALA A 425 -22.34 -9.74 3.66
CA ALA A 425 -23.43 -10.71 3.53
C ALA A 425 -24.74 -10.03 3.08
N ALA A 426 -25.05 -8.85 3.63
CA ALA A 426 -26.22 -8.07 3.24
C ALA A 426 -26.16 -7.64 1.77
N VAL A 427 -24.99 -7.20 1.26
CA VAL A 427 -24.82 -6.86 -0.17
C VAL A 427 -25.04 -8.09 -1.07
N LEU A 428 -24.62 -9.27 -0.63
CA LEU A 428 -24.84 -10.52 -1.36
C LEU A 428 -26.27 -11.07 -1.25
N GLY A 429 -27.10 -10.53 -0.36
CA GLY A 429 -28.44 -11.06 -0.06
C GLY A 429 -28.43 -12.31 0.82
N ARG A 430 -27.33 -12.57 1.55
CA ARG A 430 -27.19 -13.69 2.49
C ARG A 430 -27.70 -13.28 3.88
N THR A 431 -29.01 -13.13 4.02
CA THR A 431 -29.64 -12.56 5.23
C THR A 431 -29.31 -13.32 6.51
N SER A 432 -29.31 -14.66 6.50
CA SER A 432 -28.98 -15.47 7.68
C SER A 432 -27.54 -15.23 8.14
N ASP A 433 -26.57 -15.23 7.20
CA ASP A 433 -25.18 -14.95 7.56
C ASP A 433 -25.04 -13.51 8.11
N ALA A 434 -25.77 -12.55 7.55
CA ALA A 434 -25.74 -11.16 8.02
C ALA A 434 -26.25 -11.03 9.48
N GLU A 435 -27.35 -11.71 9.80
CA GLU A 435 -27.91 -11.75 11.17
C GLU A 435 -26.96 -12.46 12.14
N ASP A 436 -26.38 -13.58 11.73
CA ASP A 436 -25.43 -14.35 12.56
C ASP A 436 -24.17 -13.53 12.88
N PHE A 437 -23.56 -12.90 11.87
CA PHE A 437 -22.35 -12.09 12.09
C PHE A 437 -22.64 -10.82 12.88
N GLU A 438 -23.81 -10.18 12.72
CA GLU A 438 -24.19 -9.04 13.56
C GLU A 438 -24.37 -9.47 15.02
N ALA A 439 -24.96 -10.64 15.27
CA ALA A 439 -25.10 -11.19 16.62
C ALA A 439 -23.73 -11.48 17.27
N ILE A 440 -22.79 -12.06 16.51
CA ILE A 440 -21.40 -12.28 16.96
C ILE A 440 -20.73 -10.93 17.30
N ALA A 441 -20.81 -9.94 16.41
CA ALA A 441 -20.23 -8.62 16.63
C ALA A 441 -20.81 -7.96 17.89
N ALA A 442 -22.14 -7.97 18.03
CA ALA A 442 -22.82 -7.39 19.19
C ALA A 442 -22.45 -8.07 20.51
N GLY A 443 -22.42 -9.41 20.54
CA GLY A 443 -22.03 -10.18 21.72
C GLY A 443 -20.59 -9.93 22.14
N LEU A 444 -19.65 -9.92 21.19
CA LEU A 444 -18.24 -9.68 21.47
C LEU A 444 -17.99 -8.23 21.91
N ARG A 445 -18.64 -7.24 21.27
CA ARG A 445 -18.58 -5.82 21.72
C ARG A 445 -19.02 -5.66 23.17
N GLN A 446 -20.10 -6.32 23.58
CA GLN A 446 -20.58 -6.28 24.96
C GLN A 446 -19.53 -6.83 25.93
N ARG A 447 -18.92 -7.98 25.61
CA ARG A 447 -17.87 -8.58 26.46
C ARG A 447 -16.62 -7.71 26.53
N ILE A 448 -16.19 -7.12 25.42
CA ILE A 448 -15.08 -6.16 25.43
C ILE A 448 -15.39 -5.00 26.36
N ARG A 449 -16.59 -4.41 26.23
CA ARG A 449 -17.06 -3.27 27.05
C ARG A 449 -17.05 -3.56 28.54
N GLU A 450 -17.51 -4.75 28.93
CA GLU A 450 -17.76 -5.11 30.33
C GLU A 450 -16.55 -5.82 30.97
N GLU A 451 -15.89 -6.71 30.22
CA GLU A 451 -14.88 -7.62 30.76
C GLU A 451 -13.44 -7.16 30.50
N LEU A 452 -13.17 -6.31 29.50
CA LEU A 452 -11.83 -5.80 29.20
C LEU A 452 -11.61 -4.33 29.59
N TRP A 453 -12.62 -3.72 30.24
CA TRP A 453 -12.51 -2.39 30.84
C TRP A 453 -11.96 -2.48 32.25
N ASP A 454 -10.80 -1.86 32.48
CA ASP A 454 -10.23 -1.69 33.81
C ASP A 454 -10.84 -0.43 34.44
N ASP A 455 -11.84 -0.64 35.32
CA ASP A 455 -12.56 0.47 35.94
C ASP A 455 -11.70 1.28 36.92
N GLU A 456 -10.65 0.69 37.48
CA GLU A 456 -9.73 1.38 38.39
C GLU A 456 -8.81 2.32 37.59
N ARG A 457 -8.24 1.83 36.49
CA ARG A 457 -7.35 2.62 35.62
C ARG A 457 -8.09 3.45 34.57
N LYS A 458 -9.41 3.26 34.41
CA LYS A 458 -10.29 3.91 33.40
C LYS A 458 -9.79 3.72 31.96
N ILE A 459 -9.29 2.52 31.65
CA ILE A 459 -8.74 2.17 30.34
C ILE A 459 -9.05 0.72 29.98
N PHE A 460 -9.07 0.40 28.68
CA PHE A 460 -9.12 -0.99 28.24
C PHE A 460 -7.73 -1.62 28.23
N ALA A 461 -7.63 -2.87 28.68
CA ALA A 461 -6.37 -3.60 28.72
C ALA A 461 -6.56 -5.10 28.45
N ASN A 462 -5.47 -5.77 28.06
CA ASN A 462 -5.41 -7.23 28.07
C ASN A 462 -5.76 -7.75 29.48
N ARG A 463 -6.46 -8.88 29.56
CA ARG A 463 -6.91 -9.44 30.83
C ARG A 463 -6.56 -10.91 30.91
N GLN A 464 -5.97 -11.34 32.02
CA GLN A 464 -5.81 -12.76 32.33
C GLN A 464 -7.18 -13.43 32.36
N ARG A 465 -7.30 -14.65 31.85
CA ARG A 465 -8.56 -15.42 31.93
C ARG A 465 -9.01 -15.63 33.39
N SER A 466 -8.06 -15.65 34.33
CA SER A 466 -8.29 -15.68 35.78
C SER A 466 -8.83 -14.37 36.38
N GLY A 467 -8.80 -13.26 35.62
CA GLY A 467 -9.51 -12.02 35.94
C GLY A 467 -8.65 -10.78 36.19
N ALA A 468 -7.33 -10.90 36.37
CA ALA A 468 -6.44 -9.74 36.58
C ALA A 468 -6.09 -9.04 35.26
N PHE A 469 -6.02 -7.71 35.26
CA PHE A 469 -5.58 -6.96 34.08
C PHE A 469 -4.05 -6.95 33.93
N VAL A 470 -3.59 -7.00 32.69
CA VAL A 470 -2.19 -6.78 32.32
C VAL A 470 -1.82 -5.32 32.56
N LYS A 471 -0.61 -5.09 33.07
CA LYS A 471 -0.13 -3.77 33.46
C LYS A 471 0.24 -2.93 32.25
N SER A 472 1.01 -3.50 31.33
CA SER A 472 1.48 -2.81 30.13
C SER A 472 0.33 -2.50 29.20
N LEU A 473 0.37 -1.29 28.64
CA LEU A 473 -0.63 -0.76 27.73
C LEU A 473 0.01 -0.45 26.39
N SER A 474 -0.79 -0.54 25.33
CA SER A 474 -0.40 -0.18 23.97
C SER A 474 -1.56 0.58 23.31
N PRO A 475 -1.37 1.13 22.11
CA PRO A 475 -2.46 1.82 21.42
C PRO A 475 -3.67 0.93 21.11
N THR A 476 -3.56 -0.40 21.23
CA THR A 476 -4.72 -1.31 21.15
C THR A 476 -5.76 -1.02 22.25
N SER A 477 -5.39 -0.32 23.34
CA SER A 477 -6.34 0.22 24.32
C SER A 477 -7.41 1.13 23.73
N PHE A 478 -7.20 1.66 22.52
CA PHE A 478 -8.17 2.49 21.79
C PHE A 478 -8.98 1.71 20.75
N TYR A 479 -8.67 0.44 20.47
CA TYR A 479 -9.41 -0.38 19.50
C TYR A 479 -10.88 -0.65 19.87
N PRO A 480 -11.33 -0.55 21.13
CA PRO A 480 -12.75 -0.51 21.45
C PRO A 480 -13.52 0.63 20.75
N LEU A 481 -12.85 1.72 20.37
CA LEU A 481 -13.42 2.76 19.52
C LEU A 481 -13.53 2.29 18.06
N LEU A 482 -12.55 1.52 17.58
CA LEU A 482 -12.58 0.96 16.22
C LEU A 482 -13.75 -0.01 16.02
N CYS A 483 -13.97 -0.91 16.97
CA CYS A 483 -15.02 -1.93 16.87
C CYS A 483 -16.38 -1.49 17.43
N GLY A 484 -16.51 -0.28 17.99
CA GLY A 484 -17.78 0.22 18.53
C GLY A 484 -18.15 -0.39 19.90
N ALA A 485 -17.19 -0.91 20.64
CA ALA A 485 -17.41 -1.52 21.94
C ALA A 485 -17.50 -0.48 23.07
N ALA A 486 -16.69 0.58 23.05
CA ALA A 486 -16.67 1.56 24.15
C ALA A 486 -18.01 2.32 24.31
N SER A 487 -18.45 2.57 25.54
CA SER A 487 -19.52 3.53 25.80
C SER A 487 -19.02 4.98 25.62
N ASP A 488 -19.93 5.95 25.53
CA ASP A 488 -19.56 7.37 25.48
C ASP A 488 -18.75 7.82 26.71
N GLU A 489 -18.99 7.20 27.87
CA GLU A 489 -18.24 7.46 29.09
C GLU A 489 -16.83 6.89 29.04
N GLN A 490 -16.69 5.64 28.59
CA GLN A 490 -15.39 5.02 28.40
C GLN A 490 -14.59 5.77 27.32
N ALA A 491 -15.23 6.18 26.23
CA ALA A 491 -14.61 6.97 25.18
C ALA A 491 -14.06 8.30 25.69
N ARG A 492 -14.78 9.00 26.58
CA ARG A 492 -14.28 10.22 27.23
C ARG A 492 -12.99 9.97 28.02
N HIS A 493 -12.95 8.93 28.84
CA HIS A 493 -11.74 8.56 29.57
C HIS A 493 -10.59 8.14 28.65
N LEU A 494 -10.88 7.42 27.56
CA LEU A 494 -9.86 7.12 26.55
C LEU A 494 -9.25 8.39 25.96
N ILE A 495 -10.05 9.43 25.69
CA ILE A 495 -9.50 10.70 25.23
C ILE A 495 -8.60 11.36 26.26
N ASP A 496 -8.95 11.30 27.55
CA ASP A 496 -8.07 11.80 28.62
C ASP A 496 -6.71 11.08 28.59
N HIS A 497 -6.69 9.75 28.44
CA HIS A 497 -5.46 8.97 28.32
C HIS A 497 -4.68 9.23 27.04
N LEU A 498 -5.37 9.47 25.93
CA LEU A 498 -4.75 9.83 24.65
C LEU A 498 -4.00 11.17 24.74
N GLN A 499 -4.49 12.08 25.59
CA GLN A 499 -3.95 13.42 25.83
C GLN A 499 -2.95 13.49 27.00
N ASP A 500 -2.75 12.39 27.73
CA ASP A 500 -1.80 12.30 28.85
C ASP A 500 -0.36 12.09 28.35
N GLU A 501 0.52 13.06 28.64
CA GLU A 501 1.95 13.04 28.27
C GLU A 501 2.77 11.96 29.00
N SER A 502 2.25 11.42 30.11
CA SER A 502 2.86 10.27 30.79
C SER A 502 2.48 8.93 30.16
N LEU A 503 1.48 8.92 29.28
CA LEU A 503 0.97 7.73 28.61
C LEU A 503 1.26 7.78 27.11
N PHE A 504 0.35 8.34 26.30
CA PHE A 504 0.43 8.26 24.83
C PHE A 504 0.73 9.60 24.17
N ALA A 505 0.37 10.73 24.78
CA ALA A 505 0.52 12.03 24.16
C ALA A 505 1.99 12.39 23.95
N GLY A 506 2.30 13.07 22.84
CA GLY A 506 3.64 13.57 22.53
C GLY A 506 3.74 14.04 21.10
N GLU A 507 4.97 14.32 20.64
CA GLU A 507 5.18 14.98 19.35
C GLU A 507 4.81 14.12 18.14
N PHE A 508 5.13 12.83 18.14
CA PHE A 508 5.13 11.98 16.94
C PHE A 508 4.02 10.91 16.87
N GLY A 509 2.99 11.00 17.72
CA GLY A 509 1.88 10.04 17.74
C GLY A 509 2.08 8.95 18.80
N LEU A 510 1.40 7.81 18.61
CA LEU A 510 1.21 6.83 19.68
C LEU A 510 2.37 5.83 19.76
N PRO A 511 3.16 5.83 20.85
CA PRO A 511 4.15 4.78 21.08
C PRO A 511 3.44 3.45 21.38
N ASN A 512 4.03 2.33 20.94
CA ASN A 512 3.45 0.99 21.19
C ASN A 512 3.57 0.49 22.64
N ALA A 513 4.18 1.30 23.51
CA ALA A 513 4.12 1.16 24.96
C ALA A 513 3.90 2.56 25.56
N THR A 514 3.13 2.68 26.63
CA THR A 514 2.95 3.98 27.32
C THR A 514 4.28 4.51 27.82
N ARG A 515 4.45 5.83 27.84
CA ARG A 515 5.73 6.49 28.18
C ARG A 515 6.23 6.17 29.60
N ASN A 516 5.32 5.84 30.50
CA ASN A 516 5.63 5.41 31.86
C ASN A 516 5.91 3.89 32.00
N ASP A 517 5.72 3.10 30.94
CA ASP A 517 6.03 1.67 30.94
C ASP A 517 7.56 1.47 30.78
N PRO A 518 8.21 0.58 31.54
CA PRO A 518 9.62 0.28 31.37
C PRO A 518 10.02 -0.08 29.94
N ALA A 519 9.15 -0.74 29.18
CA ALA A 519 9.39 -1.13 27.79
C ALA A 519 9.54 0.07 26.84
N TYR A 520 8.94 1.22 27.16
CA TYR A 520 9.01 2.41 26.30
C TYR A 520 10.44 2.91 26.10
N ALA A 521 11.28 2.83 27.16
CA ALA A 521 12.66 3.27 27.12
C ALA A 521 13.55 2.40 26.21
N GLU A 522 13.11 1.17 25.88
CA GLU A 522 13.83 0.30 24.95
C GLU A 522 13.76 0.87 23.53
N ASN A 523 12.62 1.43 23.14
CA ASN A 523 12.35 2.00 21.82
C ASN A 523 12.66 1.02 20.67
N VAL A 524 12.50 -0.28 20.89
CA VAL A 524 12.80 -1.35 19.93
C VAL A 524 11.51 -2.03 19.47
N TYR A 525 11.27 -2.05 18.16
CA TYR A 525 10.13 -2.73 17.55
C TYR A 525 8.79 -2.39 18.25
N TRP A 526 8.02 -3.35 18.79
CA TRP A 526 6.74 -3.09 19.49
C TRP A 526 6.89 -2.54 20.92
N ARG A 527 8.12 -2.33 21.41
CA ARG A 527 8.44 -1.82 22.75
C ARG A 527 8.82 -0.35 22.67
N GLY A 528 7.83 0.47 22.30
CA GLY A 528 7.91 1.93 22.34
C GLY A 528 7.98 2.65 20.98
N ARG A 529 8.29 1.98 19.86
CA ARG A 529 8.27 2.63 18.53
C ARG A 529 6.83 2.89 18.04
N ILE A 530 6.71 3.75 17.03
CA ILE A 530 5.45 4.13 16.40
C ILE A 530 5.28 3.35 15.11
N TRP A 531 4.08 2.79 14.90
CA TRP A 531 3.78 1.87 13.81
C TRP A 531 2.62 2.38 12.96
N PRO A 532 2.79 2.52 11.63
CA PRO A 532 1.77 3.05 10.72
C PRO A 532 0.40 2.37 10.79
N ASN A 533 0.39 1.04 10.80
CA ASN A 533 -0.83 0.24 10.86
C ASN A 533 -1.63 0.47 12.15
N VAL A 534 -0.94 0.59 13.29
CA VAL A 534 -1.59 0.84 14.58
C VAL A 534 -2.18 2.24 14.64
N ASN A 535 -1.44 3.27 14.19
CA ASN A 535 -1.95 4.64 14.11
C ASN A 535 -3.19 4.73 13.21
N TYR A 536 -3.17 4.06 12.07
CA TYR A 536 -4.31 4.01 11.14
C TYR A 536 -5.56 3.41 11.78
N LEU A 537 -5.42 2.29 12.50
CA LEU A 537 -6.55 1.63 13.17
C LEU A 537 -7.11 2.47 14.34
N VAL A 538 -6.25 3.15 15.12
CA VAL A 538 -6.73 4.09 16.15
C VAL A 538 -7.43 5.28 15.51
N TRP A 539 -6.89 5.82 14.43
CA TRP A 539 -7.49 6.94 13.69
C TRP A 539 -8.88 6.59 13.15
N LEU A 540 -9.07 5.40 12.58
CA LEU A 540 -10.39 4.90 12.18
C LEU A 540 -11.37 4.83 13.36
N GLY A 541 -10.92 4.37 14.53
CA GLY A 541 -11.76 4.32 15.73
C GLY A 541 -12.17 5.71 16.24
N LEU A 542 -11.26 6.68 16.22
CA LEU A 542 -11.57 8.06 16.56
C LEU A 542 -12.62 8.65 15.60
N LYS A 543 -12.47 8.38 14.30
CA LYS A 543 -13.45 8.78 13.28
C LYS A 543 -14.83 8.15 13.49
N ARG A 544 -14.89 6.85 13.79
CA ARG A 544 -16.14 6.14 14.08
C ARG A 544 -16.95 6.80 15.21
N TYR A 545 -16.25 7.33 16.22
CA TYR A 545 -16.87 8.00 17.37
C TYR A 545 -17.08 9.51 17.19
N GLY A 546 -16.83 10.06 15.99
CA GLY A 546 -16.96 11.49 15.72
C GLY A 546 -15.94 12.36 16.47
N LEU A 547 -14.83 11.78 16.93
CA LEU A 547 -13.76 12.45 17.67
C LEU A 547 -12.80 13.15 16.70
N GLU A 548 -13.36 14.00 15.84
CA GLU A 548 -12.67 14.68 14.74
C GLU A 548 -11.44 15.49 15.18
N PRO A 549 -11.46 16.26 16.30
CA PRO A 549 -10.26 16.95 16.76
C PRO A 549 -9.10 15.99 17.06
N GLN A 550 -9.38 14.88 17.73
CA GLN A 550 -8.39 13.88 18.12
C GLN A 550 -7.90 13.08 16.90
N ALA A 551 -8.81 12.70 16.00
CA ALA A 551 -8.47 12.07 14.73
C ALA A 551 -7.55 12.98 13.89
N ARG A 552 -7.85 14.29 13.83
CA ARG A 552 -7.00 15.28 13.16
C ARG A 552 -5.63 15.41 13.82
N THR A 553 -5.55 15.45 15.14
CA THR A 553 -4.27 15.49 15.86
C THR A 553 -3.40 14.27 15.54
N LEU A 554 -3.96 13.05 15.59
CA LEU A 554 -3.22 11.82 15.29
C LEU A 554 -2.79 11.77 13.81
N MET A 555 -3.64 12.25 12.91
CA MET A 555 -3.32 12.40 11.48
C MET A 555 -2.15 13.38 11.28
N GLU A 556 -2.17 14.56 11.90
CA GLU A 556 -1.09 15.54 11.78
C GLU A 556 0.24 15.04 12.36
N GLN A 557 0.21 14.32 13.48
CA GLN A 557 1.39 13.66 14.05
C GLN A 557 1.96 12.62 13.08
N SER A 558 1.08 11.78 12.52
CA SER A 558 1.42 10.76 11.52
C SER A 558 1.97 11.37 10.22
N ARG A 559 1.39 12.47 9.76
CA ARG A 559 1.83 13.26 8.61
C ARG A 559 3.24 13.80 8.84
N LYS A 560 3.48 14.41 10.01
CA LYS A 560 4.79 14.96 10.40
C LYS A 560 5.85 13.86 10.48
N LEU A 561 5.51 12.71 11.06
CA LEU A 561 6.37 11.55 11.16
C LEU A 561 6.79 11.03 9.77
N PHE A 562 5.81 10.87 8.87
CA PHE A 562 6.06 10.43 7.50
C PHE A 562 6.95 11.41 6.74
N LEU A 563 6.59 12.69 6.72
CA LEU A 563 7.33 13.72 5.97
C LEU A 563 8.77 13.87 6.46
N LYS A 564 9.04 13.69 7.76
CA LYS A 564 10.38 13.76 8.31
C LYS A 564 11.36 12.78 7.63
N SER A 565 10.88 11.59 7.26
CA SER A 565 11.69 10.58 6.55
C SER A 565 11.49 10.64 5.03
N TRP A 566 10.32 11.04 4.57
CA TRP A 566 10.00 11.08 3.14
C TRP A 566 10.68 12.24 2.40
N GLU A 567 10.65 13.45 2.96
CA GLU A 567 11.21 14.63 2.32
C GLU A 567 12.75 14.53 2.27
N GLY A 568 13.31 14.72 1.06
CA GLY A 568 14.75 14.61 0.81
C GLY A 568 15.26 13.17 0.71
N THR A 569 14.89 12.28 1.64
CA THR A 569 15.47 10.93 1.72
C THR A 569 14.60 9.81 1.13
N ARG A 570 13.30 10.05 0.93
CA ARG A 570 12.35 9.08 0.32
C ARG A 570 12.21 7.77 1.10
N ILE A 571 12.34 7.83 2.42
CA ILE A 571 12.20 6.68 3.32
C ILE A 571 10.74 6.56 3.74
N ALA A 572 10.18 5.36 3.55
CA ALA A 572 8.83 4.96 3.94
C ALA A 572 8.95 3.76 4.88
N ALA A 573 9.35 4.01 6.12
CA ALA A 573 9.85 2.97 7.01
C ALA A 573 8.76 2.11 7.67
N GLU A 574 9.17 0.92 8.07
CA GLU A 574 8.36 -0.04 8.83
C GLU A 574 7.84 0.57 10.14
N ASN A 575 8.70 1.26 10.90
CA ASN A 575 8.37 1.87 12.18
C ASN A 575 9.32 3.04 12.49
N TYR A 576 8.98 3.83 13.51
CA TYR A 576 9.68 5.09 13.79
C TYR A 576 9.94 5.29 15.29
N ASN A 577 11.05 5.94 15.62
CA ASN A 577 11.38 6.30 16.98
C ASN A 577 10.32 7.26 17.55
N SER A 578 9.76 6.93 18.71
CA SER A 578 8.66 7.70 19.33
C SER A 578 9.07 9.01 20.01
N VAL A 579 10.36 9.22 20.21
CA VAL A 579 10.93 10.46 20.76
C VAL A 579 11.41 11.37 19.64
N THR A 580 12.23 10.83 18.75
CA THR A 580 12.92 11.64 17.74
C THR A 580 12.16 11.68 16.41
N GLY A 581 11.31 10.70 16.11
CA GLY A 581 10.69 10.52 14.80
C GLY A 581 11.66 10.00 13.72
N GLU A 582 12.89 9.61 14.08
CA GLU A 582 13.83 8.98 13.14
C GLU A 582 13.36 7.57 12.78
N ALA A 583 13.49 7.22 11.49
CA ALA A 583 13.18 5.88 11.00
C ALA A 583 14.38 4.91 11.13
N MET A 584 15.57 5.37 10.72
CA MET A 584 16.76 4.53 10.52
C MET A 584 17.76 4.59 11.69
N ASP A 585 17.28 4.92 12.89
CA ASP A 585 18.09 4.92 14.11
C ASP A 585 18.31 3.51 14.68
N GLN A 586 17.66 2.50 14.11
CA GLN A 586 17.85 1.07 14.41
C GLN A 586 18.07 0.25 13.14
N GLY A 587 18.83 -0.85 13.27
CA GLY A 587 19.27 -1.66 12.13
C GLY A 587 18.25 -2.71 11.66
N ASP A 588 17.19 -2.93 12.42
CA ASP A 588 16.11 -3.88 12.16
C ASP A 588 14.86 -3.22 11.53
N THR A 589 14.86 -1.91 11.33
CA THR A 589 13.79 -1.19 10.61
C THR A 589 13.98 -1.31 9.09
N ASP A 590 12.96 -1.79 8.37
CA ASP A 590 12.96 -1.71 6.91
C ASP A 590 12.72 -0.26 6.42
N PRO A 591 13.53 0.27 5.47
CA PRO A 591 13.43 1.66 5.00
C PRO A 591 12.30 1.93 4.00
N PHE A 592 11.68 0.90 3.42
CA PHE A 592 10.70 1.06 2.33
C PHE A 592 9.62 -0.03 2.36
N TYR A 593 8.74 0.06 3.37
CA TYR A 593 7.77 -0.95 3.74
C TYR A 593 6.34 -0.59 3.30
N ILE A 594 5.53 -1.59 2.91
CA ILE A 594 4.21 -1.38 2.31
C ILE A 594 3.23 -0.61 3.23
N TRP A 595 3.12 -0.96 4.51
CA TRP A 595 2.18 -0.29 5.40
C TRP A 595 2.58 1.15 5.76
N ALA A 596 3.79 1.59 5.40
CA ALA A 596 4.20 2.97 5.61
C ALA A 596 3.28 3.91 4.82
N GLY A 597 2.68 3.41 3.73
CA GLY A 597 1.64 4.09 2.94
C GLY A 597 0.36 4.41 3.72
N LEU A 598 0.13 3.84 4.91
CA LEU A 598 -1.02 4.18 5.74
C LEU A 598 -0.91 5.59 6.37
N LEU A 599 0.31 6.09 6.64
CA LEU A 599 0.49 7.46 7.15
C LEU A 599 0.09 8.53 6.11
N PRO A 600 0.59 8.52 4.85
CA PRO A 600 0.11 9.44 3.83
C PRO A 600 -1.35 9.18 3.44
N LEU A 601 -1.86 7.94 3.53
CA LEU A 601 -3.29 7.67 3.37
C LEU A 601 -4.14 8.48 4.37
N MET A 602 -3.80 8.47 5.66
CA MET A 602 -4.50 9.26 6.68
C MET A 602 -4.49 10.76 6.33
N ALA A 603 -3.38 11.29 5.82
CA ALA A 603 -3.25 12.69 5.44
C ALA A 603 -4.13 13.06 4.23
N MET A 604 -4.18 12.23 3.19
CA MET A 604 -5.07 12.48 2.05
C MET A 604 -6.56 12.31 2.41
N SER A 605 -6.88 11.45 3.38
CA SER A 605 -8.24 11.21 3.87
C SER A 605 -8.86 12.41 4.59
N ASP A 606 -8.07 13.43 4.95
CA ASP A 606 -8.65 14.71 5.41
C ASP A 606 -9.41 15.44 4.29
N VAL A 607 -9.02 15.21 3.03
CA VAL A 607 -9.64 15.82 1.84
C VAL A 607 -10.64 14.87 1.18
N VAL A 608 -10.26 13.63 0.89
CA VAL A 608 -11.12 12.63 0.24
C VAL A 608 -10.88 11.25 0.83
N ASP A 609 -11.96 10.59 1.23
CA ASP A 609 -11.89 9.34 1.97
C ASP A 609 -13.03 8.40 1.62
N VAL A 610 -12.82 7.11 1.90
CA VAL A 610 -13.89 6.13 2.00
C VAL A 610 -13.92 5.70 3.46
N ASP A 611 -14.91 6.20 4.18
CA ASP A 611 -15.13 5.87 5.57
C ASP A 611 -15.96 4.58 5.68
N PRO A 612 -15.51 3.54 6.41
CA PRO A 612 -16.21 2.26 6.45
C PRO A 612 -17.68 2.36 6.87
N TRP A 613 -18.06 3.37 7.66
CA TRP A 613 -19.42 3.52 8.18
C TRP A 613 -20.24 4.56 7.42
N THR A 614 -19.61 5.62 6.93
CA THR A 614 -20.29 6.75 6.26
C THR A 614 -20.02 6.83 4.75
N GLY A 615 -19.29 5.87 4.19
CA GLY A 615 -18.98 5.76 2.76
C GLY A 615 -18.09 6.89 2.27
N TRP A 616 -18.30 7.32 1.02
CA TRP A 616 -17.52 8.40 0.44
C TRP A 616 -17.66 9.69 1.24
N ALA A 617 -16.53 10.31 1.54
CA ALA A 617 -16.45 11.60 2.21
C ALA A 617 -15.47 12.54 1.52
N ILE A 618 -15.82 13.82 1.49
CA ILE A 618 -15.01 14.89 0.92
C ILE A 618 -15.06 16.09 1.86
N SER A 619 -13.91 16.68 2.17
CA SER A 619 -13.83 17.90 2.98
C SER A 619 -13.19 19.05 2.20
N ASN A 620 -13.77 20.25 2.33
CA ASN A 620 -13.11 21.48 1.92
C ASN A 620 -12.49 22.17 3.15
N GLN A 621 -11.22 21.91 3.42
CA GLN A 621 -10.47 22.60 4.47
C GLN A 621 -9.85 23.93 3.99
N GLN A 622 -10.19 24.38 2.78
CA GLN A 622 -9.69 25.61 2.15
C GLN A 622 -8.18 25.65 1.88
N GLN A 623 -7.46 24.57 2.18
CA GLN A 623 -6.04 24.40 1.84
C GLN A 623 -5.91 23.97 0.38
N ASN A 624 -5.00 24.60 -0.36
CA ASN A 624 -4.73 24.24 -1.75
C ASN A 624 -4.26 22.78 -1.83
N THR A 625 -4.93 21.98 -2.66
CA THR A 625 -4.59 20.57 -2.90
C THR A 625 -5.10 20.13 -4.27
N MET A 626 -4.51 19.07 -4.80
CA MET A 626 -4.96 18.42 -6.03
C MET A 626 -4.71 16.92 -5.90
N LEU A 627 -5.79 16.18 -5.66
CA LEU A 627 -5.80 14.74 -5.50
C LEU A 627 -6.45 14.06 -6.70
N GLY A 628 -5.93 12.89 -7.03
CA GLY A 628 -6.48 11.98 -8.03
C GLY A 628 -5.76 12.03 -9.39
N PRO A 629 -6.22 11.22 -10.35
CA PRO A 629 -7.42 10.39 -10.25
C PRO A 629 -7.28 9.26 -9.23
N ILE A 630 -8.33 9.02 -8.45
CA ILE A 630 -8.51 7.81 -7.62
C ILE A 630 -9.76 7.04 -8.06
N VAL A 631 -9.79 5.75 -7.79
CA VAL A 631 -10.96 4.89 -8.07
C VAL A 631 -12.18 5.41 -7.28
N SER A 632 -13.31 5.57 -7.97
CA SER A 632 -14.62 5.84 -7.37
C SER A 632 -15.74 5.08 -8.09
N PRO A 633 -16.93 4.89 -7.49
CA PRO A 633 -18.04 4.19 -8.12
C PRO A 633 -18.58 4.91 -9.37
N ALA A 634 -18.32 6.22 -9.49
CA ALA A 634 -18.71 7.03 -10.63
C ALA A 634 -17.63 7.08 -11.74
N GLY A 635 -16.48 6.42 -11.51
CA GLY A 635 -15.27 6.47 -12.34
C GLY A 635 -14.13 7.27 -11.69
N PRO A 636 -12.95 7.35 -12.33
CA PRO A 636 -11.82 8.14 -11.85
C PRO A 636 -12.19 9.53 -11.32
N LEU A 637 -11.93 9.77 -10.04
CA LEU A 637 -12.30 10.96 -9.30
C LEU A 637 -11.07 11.82 -8.98
N SER A 638 -11.18 13.12 -9.19
CA SER A 638 -10.16 14.10 -8.82
C SER A 638 -10.76 15.23 -8.00
N VAL A 639 -10.04 15.68 -6.98
CA VAL A 639 -10.41 16.82 -6.12
C VAL A 639 -9.35 17.88 -6.26
N ARG A 640 -9.75 19.11 -6.60
CA ARG A 640 -8.88 20.28 -6.56
C ARG A 640 -9.45 21.28 -5.57
N ILE A 641 -8.65 21.76 -4.63
CA ILE A 641 -8.98 22.93 -3.82
C ILE A 641 -8.01 24.03 -4.22
N SER A 642 -8.54 25.19 -4.59
CA SER A 642 -7.75 26.36 -4.97
C SER A 642 -8.45 27.62 -4.49
N GLU A 643 -7.71 28.50 -3.81
CA GLU A 643 -8.25 29.76 -3.29
C GLU A 643 -9.51 29.55 -2.41
N GLY A 644 -9.49 28.49 -1.59
CA GLY A 644 -10.60 28.12 -0.70
C GLY A 644 -11.81 27.46 -1.37
N ARG A 645 -11.77 27.27 -2.69
CA ARG A 645 -12.85 26.66 -3.48
C ARG A 645 -12.51 25.23 -3.87
N LEU A 646 -13.39 24.30 -3.54
CA LEU A 646 -13.31 22.89 -3.90
C LEU A 646 -13.96 22.65 -5.26
N PHE A 647 -13.31 21.84 -6.08
CA PHE A 647 -13.74 21.38 -7.39
C PHE A 647 -13.62 19.85 -7.43
N LEU A 648 -14.74 19.17 -7.62
CA LEU A 648 -14.81 17.72 -7.74
C LEU A 648 -15.07 17.32 -9.18
N SER A 649 -14.18 16.53 -9.77
CA SER A 649 -14.31 16.02 -11.13
C SER A 649 -14.38 14.50 -11.14
N VAL A 650 -15.20 13.95 -12.03
CA VAL A 650 -15.30 12.52 -12.31
C VAL A 650 -15.13 12.31 -13.81
N ASN A 651 -14.26 11.38 -14.20
CA ASN A 651 -13.86 11.17 -15.60
C ASN A 651 -13.40 12.47 -16.29
N GLY A 652 -12.73 13.35 -15.55
CA GLY A 652 -12.29 14.67 -16.02
C GLY A 652 -13.39 15.72 -16.17
N LYS A 653 -14.67 15.40 -15.88
CA LYS A 653 -15.79 16.33 -15.92
C LYS A 653 -16.08 16.89 -14.53
N LEU A 654 -16.16 18.21 -14.39
CA LEU A 654 -16.53 18.88 -13.14
C LEU A 654 -18.00 18.58 -12.77
N ILE A 655 -18.23 18.02 -11.58
CA ILE A 655 -19.56 17.60 -11.11
C ILE A 655 -20.05 18.35 -9.87
N LEU A 656 -19.14 18.85 -9.03
CA LEU A 656 -19.47 19.62 -7.82
C LEU A 656 -18.43 20.70 -7.58
N GLU A 657 -18.90 21.87 -7.15
CA GLU A 657 -18.06 22.99 -6.76
C GLU A 657 -18.64 23.71 -5.54
N THR A 658 -17.79 24.09 -4.58
CA THR A 658 -18.23 24.91 -3.43
C THR A 658 -17.06 25.64 -2.77
N SER A 659 -17.32 26.83 -2.24
CA SER A 659 -16.38 27.58 -1.37
C SER A 659 -16.66 27.39 0.11
N LEU A 660 -17.71 26.65 0.46
CA LEU A 660 -18.06 26.36 1.84
C LEU A 660 -16.94 25.55 2.49
N ARG A 661 -16.59 25.89 3.73
CA ARG A 661 -15.76 25.05 4.58
C ARG A 661 -16.67 24.01 5.23
N LEU A 662 -16.70 22.80 4.67
CA LEU A 662 -17.55 21.72 5.17
C LEU A 662 -16.91 20.34 4.95
N ARG A 663 -17.50 19.33 5.59
CA ARG A 663 -17.34 17.91 5.26
C ARG A 663 -18.67 17.38 4.72
N MET A 664 -18.59 16.70 3.58
CA MET A 664 -19.68 15.92 2.99
C MET A 664 -19.34 14.45 3.19
N SER A 665 -20.32 13.62 3.52
CA SER A 665 -20.21 12.15 3.64
C SER A 665 -21.40 11.48 2.94
N CYS A 666 -21.43 10.14 2.90
CA CYS A 666 -22.46 9.38 2.20
C CYS A 666 -22.65 9.84 0.74
N LEU A 667 -21.58 10.29 0.07
CA LEU A 667 -21.70 10.81 -1.29
C LEU A 667 -22.12 9.68 -2.24
N SER A 668 -23.18 9.93 -3.00
CA SER A 668 -23.64 9.05 -4.06
C SER A 668 -24.02 9.89 -5.27
N PHE A 669 -23.34 9.62 -6.39
CA PHE A 669 -23.63 10.22 -7.69
C PHE A 669 -24.18 9.14 -8.61
N GLY A 670 -25.43 9.28 -9.04
CA GLY A 670 -26.08 8.41 -10.00
C GLY A 670 -26.72 9.18 -11.16
N PRO A 671 -27.15 8.49 -12.22
CA PRO A 671 -27.80 9.13 -13.37
C PRO A 671 -29.09 9.88 -13.04
N SER A 672 -29.77 9.47 -11.96
CA SER A 672 -31.06 10.00 -11.52
C SER A 672 -31.04 10.63 -10.13
N HIS A 673 -29.89 10.65 -9.45
CA HIS A 673 -29.80 11.17 -8.09
C HIS A 673 -28.40 11.69 -7.73
N ILE A 674 -28.37 12.68 -6.86
CA ILE A 674 -27.19 13.07 -6.08
C ILE A 674 -27.60 13.09 -4.62
N ARG A 675 -26.86 12.39 -3.76
CA ARG A 675 -27.11 12.35 -2.32
C ARG A 675 -25.82 12.58 -1.55
N MET A 676 -25.92 13.31 -0.45
CA MET A 676 -24.84 13.48 0.52
C MET A 676 -25.39 13.88 1.90
N ALA A 677 -24.65 13.54 2.94
CA ALA A 677 -24.80 14.14 4.26
C ALA A 677 -23.80 15.29 4.40
N ILE A 678 -24.28 16.46 4.80
CA ILE A 678 -23.50 17.67 5.05
C ILE A 678 -23.30 17.77 6.55
N ALA A 679 -22.06 17.81 7.03
CA ALA A 679 -21.75 17.99 8.44
C ALA A 679 -22.26 19.36 8.95
N ALA A 680 -22.21 19.57 10.27
CA ALA A 680 -22.54 20.86 10.88
C ALA A 680 -21.77 22.00 10.18
N LEU A 681 -22.48 23.10 9.92
CA LEU A 681 -22.03 24.22 9.11
C LEU A 681 -22.38 25.54 9.79
N ASP A 682 -21.39 26.29 10.24
CA ASP A 682 -21.61 27.56 10.94
C ASP A 682 -22.24 28.64 10.04
N VAL A 683 -21.71 28.75 8.81
CA VAL A 683 -22.11 29.77 7.84
C VAL A 683 -22.59 29.09 6.56
N GLY A 684 -23.85 29.35 6.20
CA GLY A 684 -24.43 28.88 4.95
C GLY A 684 -23.81 29.51 3.71
N GLY A 685 -24.10 28.91 2.55
CA GLY A 685 -23.56 29.31 1.26
C GLY A 685 -23.97 28.30 0.20
N ASP A 686 -23.28 28.31 -0.94
CA ASP A 686 -23.75 27.59 -2.13
C ASP A 686 -22.94 26.33 -2.42
N ILE A 687 -23.64 25.29 -2.88
CA ILE A 687 -23.06 24.14 -3.58
C ILE A 687 -23.55 24.19 -5.03
N ALA A 688 -22.61 24.21 -5.96
CA ALA A 688 -22.89 24.18 -7.38
C ALA A 688 -22.68 22.77 -7.95
N PHE A 689 -23.54 22.39 -8.90
CA PHE A 689 -23.45 21.17 -9.69
C PHE A 689 -23.36 21.54 -11.18
N PRO A 690 -22.15 21.85 -11.69
CA PRO A 690 -21.97 22.39 -13.04
C PRO A 690 -22.43 21.46 -14.16
N SER A 691 -22.46 20.14 -13.89
CA SER A 691 -22.90 19.13 -14.86
C SER A 691 -24.41 18.91 -14.90
N VAL A 692 -25.19 19.54 -14.02
CA VAL A 692 -26.65 19.33 -13.89
C VAL A 692 -27.42 20.45 -14.58
N VAL A 693 -28.25 20.07 -15.56
CA VAL A 693 -29.12 21.00 -16.31
C VAL A 693 -30.47 21.11 -15.61
N SER A 694 -31.01 22.34 -15.50
CA SER A 694 -32.28 22.58 -14.77
C SER A 694 -33.48 21.83 -15.35
N SER A 695 -33.51 21.55 -16.65
CA SER A 695 -34.60 20.78 -17.27
C SER A 695 -34.67 19.34 -16.76
N ASP A 696 -33.57 18.85 -16.17
CA ASP A 696 -33.44 17.50 -15.67
C ASP A 696 -33.73 17.43 -14.17
N VAL A 697 -33.78 18.57 -13.45
CA VAL A 697 -34.08 18.57 -12.02
C VAL A 697 -35.56 18.28 -11.77
N ILE A 698 -35.84 17.20 -11.05
CA ILE A 698 -37.20 16.83 -10.61
C ILE A 698 -37.51 17.50 -9.27
N ALA A 699 -36.60 17.35 -8.30
CA ALA A 699 -36.75 17.92 -6.97
C ALA A 699 -35.39 17.98 -6.23
N ALA A 700 -35.25 18.93 -5.32
CA ALA A 700 -34.12 19.03 -4.41
C ALA A 700 -34.64 19.18 -2.97
N TYR A 701 -34.05 18.44 -2.04
CA TYR A 701 -34.45 18.38 -0.64
C TYR A 701 -33.25 18.60 0.29
N ILE A 702 -33.51 19.30 1.40
CA ILE A 702 -32.66 19.29 2.59
C ILE A 702 -33.52 18.79 3.75
N ASP A 703 -33.12 17.69 4.37
CA ASP A 703 -33.85 17.02 5.46
C ASP A 703 -35.31 16.72 5.10
N GLY A 704 -35.54 16.30 3.85
CA GLY A 704 -36.88 16.01 3.30
C GLY A 704 -37.72 17.25 2.96
N VAL A 705 -37.20 18.47 3.18
CA VAL A 705 -37.90 19.72 2.85
C VAL A 705 -37.41 20.26 1.51
N THR A 706 -38.34 20.58 0.61
CA THR A 706 -38.00 21.13 -0.71
C THR A 706 -37.23 22.43 -0.60
N VAL A 707 -36.12 22.53 -1.34
CA VAL A 707 -35.30 23.75 -1.38
C VAL A 707 -35.30 24.39 -2.78
N PRO A 708 -35.28 25.73 -2.88
CA PRO A 708 -35.21 26.40 -4.17
C PRO A 708 -33.83 26.20 -4.80
N THR A 709 -33.83 25.87 -6.09
CA THR A 709 -32.61 25.78 -6.88
C THR A 709 -32.47 26.98 -7.81
N LYS A 710 -31.24 27.46 -8.02
CA LYS A 710 -30.92 28.53 -8.97
C LYS A 710 -30.08 27.99 -10.12
N GLN A 711 -30.05 28.72 -11.23
CA GLN A 711 -29.19 28.44 -12.37
C GLN A 711 -28.19 29.57 -12.55
N GLU A 712 -26.93 29.22 -12.75
CA GLU A 712 -25.86 30.16 -13.09
C GLU A 712 -24.86 29.45 -14.00
N ASN A 713 -24.46 30.11 -15.10
CA ASN A 713 -23.52 29.58 -16.09
C ASN A 713 -23.87 28.16 -16.63
N GLY A 714 -25.16 27.82 -16.70
CA GLY A 714 -25.66 26.53 -17.18
C GLY A 714 -25.69 25.40 -16.14
N GLY A 715 -25.12 25.62 -14.94
CA GLY A 715 -25.13 24.66 -13.82
C GLY A 715 -26.24 24.94 -12.81
N LEU A 716 -26.54 23.93 -11.98
CA LEU A 716 -27.43 24.06 -10.83
C LEU A 716 -26.70 24.64 -9.62
N ILE A 717 -27.31 25.56 -8.88
CA ILE A 717 -26.83 26.05 -7.58
C ILE A 717 -27.89 25.80 -6.52
N VAL A 718 -27.46 25.25 -5.38
CA VAL A 718 -28.31 25.02 -4.20
C VAL A 718 -27.72 25.79 -3.02
N ALA A 719 -28.56 26.62 -2.40
CA ALA A 719 -28.21 27.32 -1.17
C ALA A 719 -28.36 26.38 0.03
N ILE A 720 -27.26 26.18 0.76
CA ILE A 720 -27.20 25.44 2.02
C ILE A 720 -27.19 26.47 3.14
N THR A 721 -28.13 26.40 4.08
CA THR A 721 -28.11 27.35 5.23
C THR A 721 -27.03 26.95 6.25
N GLY A 722 -26.85 27.71 7.34
CA GLY A 722 -26.07 27.21 8.49
C GLY A 722 -26.90 26.26 9.36
N SER A 723 -26.28 25.28 10.02
CA SER A 723 -26.90 24.35 10.98
C SER A 723 -25.86 23.80 11.95
N SER A 724 -26.22 23.72 13.23
CA SER A 724 -25.41 23.03 14.25
C SER A 724 -25.47 21.50 14.14
N GLU A 725 -26.49 20.99 13.45
CA GLU A 725 -26.69 19.56 13.21
C GLU A 725 -26.34 19.18 11.76
N PRO A 726 -25.85 17.96 11.51
CA PRO A 726 -25.70 17.42 10.16
C PRO A 726 -27.04 17.39 9.41
N ARG A 727 -26.97 17.52 8.08
CA ARG A 727 -28.14 17.56 7.20
C ARG A 727 -28.02 16.64 6.01
N THR A 728 -29.14 16.12 5.54
CA THR A 728 -29.19 15.27 4.35
C THR A 728 -29.62 16.09 3.14
N PHE A 729 -28.79 16.13 2.11
CA PHE A 729 -29.12 16.71 0.82
C PHE A 729 -29.42 15.61 -0.21
N GLU A 730 -30.55 15.76 -0.91
CA GLU A 730 -30.99 14.85 -1.97
C GLU A 730 -31.46 15.66 -3.18
N LEU A 731 -30.93 15.31 -4.36
CA LEU A 731 -31.30 15.89 -5.64
C LEU A 731 -31.73 14.77 -6.57
N PHE A 732 -32.96 14.84 -7.07
CA PHE A 732 -33.53 13.88 -8.00
C PHE A 732 -33.52 14.45 -9.42
N LEU A 733 -33.00 13.66 -10.35
CA LEU A 733 -32.78 14.03 -11.74
C LEU A 733 -33.57 13.10 -12.66
N ARG A 734 -34.07 13.65 -13.77
CA ARG A 734 -34.58 12.87 -14.89
C ARG A 734 -33.38 12.16 -15.52
N PRO A 735 -33.46 10.84 -15.75
CA PRO A 735 -32.41 10.13 -16.47
C PRO A 735 -32.20 10.79 -17.83
N ALA A 736 -30.94 10.97 -18.24
CA ALA A 736 -30.65 11.38 -19.61
C ALA A 736 -31.33 10.40 -20.57
N SER A 737 -32.06 10.91 -21.56
CA SER A 737 -32.65 10.05 -22.59
C SER A 737 -31.51 9.39 -23.35
N ALA A 738 -31.47 8.05 -23.32
CA ALA A 738 -30.40 7.24 -23.93
C ALA A 738 -30.32 7.43 -25.45
#